data_AF-A0A0V1HND9-F1
#
_entry.id   AF-A0A0V1HND9-F1
#
_cell.length_a   1.000
_cell.length_b   1.000
_cell.length_c   1.000
_cell.angle_alpha   90.00
_cell.angle_beta   90.00
_cell.angle_gamma   90.00
#
_symmetry.space_group_name_H-M   'P 1'
#
loop_
_entity.id
_entity.type
_entity.pdbx_description
1 polymer ?
#
loop_
_entity_poly.entity_id
_entity_poly.type
_entity_poly.pdbx_seq_one_letter_code
_entity_poly.pdbx_strand_id
1 'polypeptide(L)'
;MIEALSFMKTMKANVGLWNSKKFSVSRDSVCSLIEKLFYEFPVHLRNYSIEGVSFEKHICGAINSLQEVKSSLHTICMAMCRFDYDISIVGNGYRSIVTVFDLCLIGLLRSLFKISKISHRRWFRASRPVKEVVAYAEILRVLCQAVDLVSKYLPKPNSQCLFLTNVDADDLDRLMSSFEQLDQSNFYGRQIGFQFCSSVSNVFHVIGTALASYSTLWNHSNVWYRRYPSIVYSCCRFLVNPENRSKHIAKIFRHSDLELCRSFWSLLESPILRTLPSVVGPKLAVNELYCIQPTDMLSLQTKNGTMVNIPVPSAFSGPRHLCVRILSLHRWPGLMGEKLKDRSSRSNFLVLHCHGGGFIATSTKTHETYLKFWAAELNCPIVSVDYSLAPENPYPRALEEALYAYAWCLTHADFLGWTGEYLCFAGESAGGLLLTSTCLKLIQLDVARLPDKLVAIYTPFLVEFAPSASRLLSLLDPLIPWGIMYRCLYAYKFGALTDDQRFAEVREGRKVSKSGIEMKTSAEECLGEEKILPDREIETEMSDSKYIRLSAELFDREFIKFLSMHELTEPSFHCSPESRLGKSAEIQRDQIEEPNLSKSRCGSVTDNLVEVCSTVSDIFVENVSRILKDSTNVSSTVDCSSSNGNDPVLNRKRLQTSTNDSGSGIFADGDPLLSPWLATDELLRNLPPTSVVACHLDPLLDDSISFCKKLRQANVPHTLDLIESLPHGFMNLMSFSKECRLATQLCLRRIKETLISE
;
A
#
# COMPACT_ATOMS: atom_id res chain seq x y z
N MET A 1 35.34 -37.48 -10.78
CA MET A 1 34.73 -37.01 -9.52
C MET A 1 35.32 -35.67 -9.04
N ILE A 2 36.64 -35.51 -9.02
CA ILE A 2 37.32 -34.23 -8.69
C ILE A 2 36.99 -33.12 -9.72
N GLU A 3 36.89 -33.45 -11.01
CA GLU A 3 36.42 -32.51 -12.05
C GLU A 3 34.94 -32.13 -11.91
N ALA A 4 34.09 -33.05 -11.45
CA ALA A 4 32.68 -32.76 -11.15
C ALA A 4 32.55 -31.85 -9.92
N LEU A 5 33.43 -32.01 -8.92
CA LEU A 5 33.52 -31.13 -7.75
C LEU A 5 34.10 -29.76 -8.11
N SER A 6 35.05 -29.69 -9.04
CA SER A 6 35.57 -28.44 -9.61
C SER A 6 34.48 -27.71 -10.39
N PHE A 7 33.76 -28.40 -11.29
CA PHE A 7 32.61 -27.85 -12.02
C PHE A 7 31.48 -27.38 -11.09
N MET A 8 31.18 -28.12 -10.02
CA MET A 8 30.20 -27.69 -9.00
C MET A 8 30.70 -26.51 -8.15
N LYS A 9 32.01 -26.40 -7.89
CA LYS A 9 32.60 -25.22 -7.20
C LYS A 9 32.59 -23.99 -8.11
N THR A 10 32.92 -24.14 -9.40
CA THR A 10 32.84 -23.06 -10.40
C THR A 10 31.39 -22.65 -10.64
N MET A 11 30.45 -23.60 -10.64
CA MET A 11 29.02 -23.29 -10.64
C MET A 11 28.61 -22.54 -9.36
N LYS A 12 29.00 -22.98 -8.15
CA LYS A 12 28.69 -22.24 -6.92
C LYS A 12 29.31 -20.84 -6.87
N ALA A 13 30.52 -20.66 -7.36
CA ALA A 13 31.17 -19.35 -7.47
C ALA A 13 30.47 -18.43 -8.47
N ASN A 14 30.04 -18.96 -9.62
CA ASN A 14 29.24 -18.23 -10.59
C ASN A 14 27.80 -17.97 -10.13
N VAL A 15 27.26 -18.78 -9.20
CA VAL A 15 25.93 -18.58 -8.61
C VAL A 15 25.87 -17.36 -7.70
N GLY A 16 26.98 -17.02 -7.02
CA GLY A 16 27.10 -15.73 -6.34
C GLY A 16 27.10 -14.54 -7.30
N LEU A 17 27.63 -14.71 -8.51
CA LEU A 17 27.71 -13.69 -9.57
C LEU A 17 26.43 -13.52 -10.41
N TRP A 18 25.49 -14.46 -10.35
CA TRP A 18 24.21 -14.38 -11.08
C TRP A 18 23.09 -13.81 -10.24
N ASN A 19 23.14 -13.97 -8.92
CA ASN A 19 22.14 -13.44 -7.99
C ASN A 19 22.16 -11.89 -7.89
N SER A 20 23.15 -11.21 -8.47
CA SER A 20 23.27 -9.74 -8.45
C SER A 20 23.14 -9.07 -9.82
N LYS A 21 22.89 -9.82 -10.90
CA LYS A 21 22.83 -9.26 -12.26
C LYS A 21 21.39 -8.94 -12.66
N LYS A 22 21.11 -7.66 -12.93
CA LYS A 22 19.94 -7.25 -13.70
C LYS A 22 20.20 -7.62 -15.17
N PHE A 23 19.22 -8.20 -15.86
CA PHE A 23 19.29 -8.50 -17.29
C PHE A 23 18.34 -7.59 -18.05
N SER A 24 18.73 -7.15 -19.25
CA SER A 24 17.85 -6.40 -20.15
C SER A 24 17.44 -7.28 -21.33
N VAL A 25 16.16 -7.23 -21.67
CA VAL A 25 15.59 -7.97 -22.80
C VAL A 25 14.82 -7.02 -23.71
N SER A 26 15.04 -7.09 -25.02
CA SER A 26 14.29 -6.26 -25.98
C SER A 26 12.81 -6.62 -25.95
N ARG A 27 11.95 -5.60 -25.72
CA ARG A 27 10.49 -5.79 -25.64
C ARG A 27 9.91 -6.30 -26.96
N ASP A 28 10.36 -5.75 -28.08
CA ASP A 28 9.97 -6.21 -29.42
C ASP A 28 10.32 -7.68 -29.64
N SER A 29 11.49 -8.10 -29.14
CA SER A 29 11.93 -9.48 -29.30
C SER A 29 11.14 -10.46 -28.42
N VAL A 30 10.71 -10.02 -27.23
CA VAL A 30 9.76 -10.78 -26.38
C VAL A 30 8.43 -10.96 -27.09
N CYS A 31 7.88 -9.90 -27.69
CA CYS A 31 6.65 -9.97 -28.46
C CYS A 31 6.77 -10.96 -29.64
N SER A 32 7.83 -10.86 -30.44
CA SER A 32 8.07 -11.80 -31.56
C SER A 32 8.23 -13.24 -31.09
N LEU A 33 8.87 -13.47 -29.93
CA LEU A 33 9.03 -14.82 -29.39
C LEU A 33 7.71 -15.41 -28.86
N ILE A 34 6.83 -14.59 -28.27
CA ILE A 34 5.47 -14.98 -27.87
C ILE A 34 4.69 -15.46 -29.10
N GLU A 35 4.70 -14.68 -30.18
CA GLU A 35 4.04 -15.04 -31.44
C GLU A 35 4.59 -16.36 -31.98
N LYS A 36 5.92 -16.48 -32.08
CA LYS A 36 6.59 -17.68 -32.59
C LYS A 36 6.22 -18.94 -31.80
N LEU A 37 6.37 -18.91 -30.47
CA LEU A 37 6.07 -20.06 -29.62
C LEU A 37 4.61 -20.50 -29.73
N PHE A 38 3.69 -19.56 -29.87
CA PHE A 38 2.27 -19.88 -30.00
C PHE A 38 1.96 -20.60 -31.32
N TYR A 39 2.54 -20.15 -32.44
CA TYR A 39 2.34 -20.79 -33.74
C TYR A 39 3.02 -22.16 -33.88
N GLU A 40 4.00 -22.48 -33.03
CA GLU A 40 4.61 -23.81 -32.95
C GLU A 40 3.70 -24.85 -32.25
N PHE A 41 2.65 -24.42 -31.54
CA PHE A 41 1.77 -25.36 -30.85
C PHE A 41 0.91 -26.21 -31.80
N PRO A 42 0.65 -27.49 -31.46
CA PRO A 42 -0.25 -28.32 -32.24
C PRO A 42 -1.66 -27.73 -32.37
N VAL A 43 -2.31 -27.94 -33.52
CA VAL A 43 -3.66 -27.42 -33.84
C VAL A 43 -4.68 -27.78 -32.76
N HIS A 44 -4.64 -29.01 -32.22
CA HIS A 44 -5.57 -29.43 -31.17
C HIS A 44 -5.43 -28.61 -29.87
N LEU A 45 -4.23 -28.12 -29.56
CA LEU A 45 -3.99 -27.27 -28.40
C LEU A 45 -4.46 -25.84 -28.68
N ARG A 46 -4.21 -25.31 -29.89
CA ARG A 46 -4.72 -23.99 -30.31
C ARG A 46 -6.26 -23.92 -30.33
N ASN A 47 -6.91 -25.03 -30.69
CA ASN A 47 -8.36 -25.16 -30.67
C ASN A 47 -8.94 -25.48 -29.28
N TYR A 48 -8.11 -25.65 -28.24
CA TYR A 48 -8.59 -25.92 -26.89
C TYR A 48 -9.52 -24.79 -26.42
N SER A 49 -10.72 -25.14 -25.96
CA SER A 49 -11.73 -24.14 -25.58
C SER A 49 -11.74 -23.88 -24.08
N ILE A 50 -11.78 -22.60 -23.71
CA ILE A 50 -11.98 -22.11 -22.34
C ILE A 50 -13.22 -21.22 -22.36
N GLU A 51 -14.23 -21.54 -21.55
CA GLU A 51 -15.51 -20.81 -21.49
C GLU A 51 -16.15 -20.56 -22.88
N GLY A 52 -15.97 -21.48 -23.84
CA GLY A 52 -16.50 -21.37 -25.20
C GLY A 52 -15.64 -20.57 -26.19
N VAL A 53 -14.49 -20.05 -25.75
CA VAL A 53 -13.53 -19.31 -26.57
C VAL A 53 -12.30 -20.17 -26.83
N SER A 54 -11.79 -20.21 -28.07
CA SER A 54 -10.57 -20.97 -28.38
C SER A 54 -9.34 -20.30 -27.77
N PHE A 55 -8.37 -21.12 -27.37
CA PHE A 55 -7.08 -20.65 -26.88
C PHE A 55 -6.40 -19.70 -27.86
N GLU A 56 -6.50 -20.00 -29.15
CA GLU A 56 -6.03 -19.13 -30.23
C GLU A 56 -6.67 -17.75 -30.23
N LYS A 57 -7.99 -17.64 -30.01
CA LYS A 57 -8.65 -16.34 -30.01
C LYS A 57 -8.16 -15.43 -28.88
N HIS A 58 -7.88 -15.99 -27.69
CA HIS A 58 -7.30 -15.23 -26.58
C HIS A 58 -5.91 -14.69 -26.93
N ILE A 59 -5.04 -15.54 -27.49
CA ILE A 59 -3.66 -15.17 -27.80
C ILE A 59 -3.58 -14.19 -28.96
N CYS A 60 -4.31 -14.44 -30.05
CA CYS A 60 -4.40 -13.48 -31.16
C CYS A 60 -5.00 -12.14 -30.69
N GLY A 61 -5.97 -12.18 -29.78
CA GLY A 61 -6.51 -10.97 -29.17
C GLY A 61 -5.46 -10.17 -28.39
N ALA A 62 -4.61 -10.84 -27.60
CA ALA A 62 -3.54 -10.18 -26.87
C ALA A 62 -2.44 -9.63 -27.79
N ILE A 63 -2.05 -10.39 -28.82
CA ILE A 63 -1.07 -9.96 -29.84
C ILE A 63 -1.58 -8.71 -30.58
N ASN A 64 -2.85 -8.69 -31.00
CA ASN A 64 -3.42 -7.53 -31.68
C ASN A 64 -3.38 -6.28 -30.78
N SER A 65 -3.77 -6.42 -29.50
CA SER A 65 -3.69 -5.31 -28.54
C SER A 65 -2.24 -4.84 -28.29
N LEU A 66 -1.26 -5.75 -28.32
CA LEU A 66 0.16 -5.37 -28.25
C LEU A 66 0.61 -4.54 -29.46
N GLN A 67 0.14 -4.88 -30.66
CA GLN A 67 0.48 -4.14 -31.87
C GLN A 67 -0.17 -2.74 -31.86
N GLU A 68 -1.42 -2.65 -31.41
CA GLU A 68 -2.17 -1.39 -31.29
C GLU A 68 -1.51 -0.43 -30.28
N VAL A 69 -1.06 -0.94 -29.11
CA VAL A 69 -0.51 -0.11 -28.03
C VAL A 69 0.95 0.31 -28.25
N LYS A 70 1.65 -0.24 -29.26
CA LYS A 70 3.10 -0.06 -29.43
C LYS A 70 3.53 1.42 -29.46
N SER A 71 2.77 2.26 -30.15
CA SER A 71 3.04 3.71 -30.23
C SER A 71 2.83 4.42 -28.89
N SER A 72 1.74 4.10 -28.19
CA SER A 72 1.42 4.67 -26.88
C SER A 72 2.48 4.28 -25.84
N LEU A 73 2.86 3.00 -25.82
CA LEU A 73 3.90 2.50 -24.93
C LEU A 73 5.25 3.18 -25.19
N HIS A 74 5.64 3.34 -26.46
CA HIS A 74 6.85 4.06 -26.83
C HIS A 74 6.81 5.53 -26.36
N THR A 75 5.66 6.19 -26.50
CA THR A 75 5.47 7.58 -26.05
C THR A 75 5.68 7.71 -24.54
N ILE A 76 5.08 6.82 -23.74
CA ILE A 76 5.29 6.80 -22.28
C ILE A 76 6.76 6.53 -21.94
N CYS A 77 7.35 5.53 -22.59
CA CYS A 77 8.74 5.14 -22.40
C CYS A 77 9.73 6.28 -22.66
N MET A 78 9.48 7.11 -23.69
CA MET A 78 10.30 8.28 -24.00
C MET A 78 10.08 9.45 -23.03
N ALA A 79 8.96 9.48 -22.32
CA ALA A 79 8.63 10.56 -21.40
C ALA A 79 8.95 10.24 -19.94
N MET A 80 8.86 8.98 -19.50
CA MET A 80 8.83 8.60 -18.09
C MET A 80 10.03 9.09 -17.26
N CYS A 81 11.21 9.25 -17.86
CA CYS A 81 12.41 9.72 -17.16
C CYS A 81 12.26 11.16 -16.62
N ARG A 82 11.50 12.03 -17.32
CA ARG A 82 11.28 13.42 -16.88
C ARG A 82 10.53 13.52 -15.55
N PHE A 83 9.83 12.45 -15.18
CA PHE A 83 8.99 12.40 -13.98
C PHE A 83 9.69 11.78 -12.79
N ASP A 84 10.90 11.22 -12.97
CA ASP A 84 11.70 10.69 -11.88
C ASP A 84 12.00 11.78 -10.84
N TYR A 85 12.31 11.34 -9.61
CA TYR A 85 12.68 12.26 -8.55
C TYR A 85 14.08 12.86 -8.82
N ASP A 86 15.06 12.01 -9.15
CA ASP A 86 16.35 12.40 -9.75
C ASP A 86 17.06 11.19 -10.38
N ILE A 87 18.28 11.41 -10.91
CA ILE A 87 19.10 10.36 -11.55
C ILE A 87 19.54 9.23 -10.59
N SER A 88 19.58 9.48 -9.29
CA SER A 88 19.96 8.51 -8.26
C SER A 88 18.77 7.73 -7.69
N ILE A 89 17.58 8.32 -7.74
CA ILE A 89 16.32 7.75 -7.25
C ILE A 89 15.31 7.81 -8.41
N VAL A 90 15.41 6.78 -9.24
CA VAL A 90 14.58 6.57 -10.42
C VAL A 90 13.27 5.91 -9.99
N GLY A 91 12.12 6.52 -10.29
CA GLY A 91 10.81 5.96 -9.93
C GLY A 91 9.67 6.98 -10.04
N ASN A 92 8.60 6.55 -10.70
CA ASN A 92 7.34 7.27 -10.83
C ASN A 92 6.24 6.32 -11.38
N GLY A 93 4.99 6.75 -11.36
CA GLY A 93 3.84 5.97 -11.81
C GLY A 93 3.91 5.48 -13.26
N TYR A 94 4.49 6.26 -14.18
CA TYR A 94 4.65 5.82 -15.58
C TYR A 94 5.60 4.63 -15.68
N ARG A 95 6.72 4.68 -14.95
CA ARG A 95 7.64 3.53 -14.83
C ARG A 95 6.95 2.33 -14.20
N SER A 96 6.09 2.53 -13.22
CA SER A 96 5.35 1.44 -12.58
C SER A 96 4.42 0.74 -13.56
N ILE A 97 3.68 1.50 -14.39
CA ILE A 97 2.81 0.92 -15.43
C ILE A 97 3.64 0.12 -16.43
N VAL A 98 4.74 0.68 -16.95
CA VAL A 98 5.64 -0.03 -17.87
C VAL A 98 6.19 -1.30 -17.21
N THR A 99 6.57 -1.23 -15.94
CA THR A 99 7.07 -2.39 -15.18
C THR A 99 6.00 -3.49 -15.07
N VAL A 100 4.75 -3.14 -14.72
CA VAL A 100 3.65 -4.12 -14.63
C VAL A 100 3.34 -4.73 -16.00
N PHE A 101 3.35 -3.91 -17.06
CA PHE A 101 3.19 -4.37 -18.44
C PHE A 101 4.27 -5.38 -18.83
N ASP A 102 5.52 -5.08 -18.53
CA ASP A 102 6.66 -5.94 -18.79
C ASP A 102 6.62 -7.25 -18.01
N LEU A 103 6.27 -7.20 -16.72
CA LEU A 103 6.10 -8.38 -15.88
C LEU A 103 4.98 -9.28 -16.43
N CYS A 104 3.92 -8.70 -16.99
CA CYS A 104 2.85 -9.45 -17.64
C CYS A 104 3.33 -10.12 -18.94
N LEU A 105 4.05 -9.39 -19.80
CA LEU A 105 4.64 -9.93 -21.02
C LEU A 105 5.56 -11.12 -20.74
N ILE A 106 6.44 -10.98 -19.75
CA ILE A 106 7.36 -12.03 -19.38
C ILE A 106 6.63 -13.20 -18.70
N GLY A 107 5.60 -12.93 -17.90
CA GLY A 107 4.71 -13.95 -17.34
C GLY A 107 4.00 -14.78 -18.43
N LEU A 108 3.52 -14.12 -19.49
CA LEU A 108 2.93 -14.76 -20.65
C LEU A 108 3.94 -15.64 -21.39
N LEU A 109 5.11 -15.08 -21.73
CA LEU A 109 6.19 -15.80 -22.42
C LEU A 109 6.63 -17.03 -21.62
N ARG A 110 6.84 -16.87 -20.30
CA ARG A 110 7.22 -17.97 -19.41
C ARG A 110 6.16 -19.07 -19.37
N SER A 111 4.88 -18.69 -19.37
CA SER A 111 3.78 -19.66 -19.36
C SER A 111 3.69 -20.43 -20.68
N LEU A 112 3.89 -19.76 -21.82
CA LEU A 112 3.99 -20.40 -23.13
C LEU A 112 5.19 -21.36 -23.22
N PHE A 113 6.36 -20.93 -22.74
CA PHE A 113 7.56 -21.77 -22.67
C PHE A 113 7.34 -23.03 -21.82
N LYS A 114 6.65 -22.91 -20.67
CA LYS A 114 6.31 -24.07 -19.86
C LYS A 114 5.44 -25.06 -20.62
N ILE A 115 4.44 -24.58 -21.37
CA ILE A 115 3.56 -25.42 -22.19
C ILE A 115 4.36 -26.11 -23.30
N SER A 116 5.22 -25.40 -24.03
CA SER A 116 6.01 -25.98 -25.13
C SER A 116 6.86 -27.17 -24.66
N LYS A 117 7.37 -27.11 -23.42
CA LYS A 117 8.16 -28.17 -22.79
C LYS A 117 7.37 -29.41 -22.37
N ILE A 118 6.07 -29.32 -22.16
CA ILE A 118 5.27 -30.42 -21.59
C ILE A 118 4.15 -30.89 -22.52
N SER A 119 3.81 -30.13 -23.56
CA SER A 119 2.71 -30.40 -24.49
C SER A 119 2.87 -31.73 -25.25
N HIS A 120 4.11 -32.16 -25.49
CA HIS A 120 4.42 -33.43 -26.16
C HIS A 120 4.32 -34.66 -25.23
N ARG A 121 4.12 -34.48 -23.91
CA ARG A 121 4.04 -35.61 -22.96
C ARG A 121 2.71 -36.34 -23.12
N ARG A 122 2.76 -37.68 -23.12
CA ARG A 122 1.59 -38.57 -23.32
C ARG A 122 0.41 -38.32 -22.36
N TRP A 123 0.68 -37.84 -21.15
CA TRP A 123 -0.34 -37.59 -20.10
C TRP A 123 -0.55 -36.09 -19.83
N PHE A 124 -0.19 -35.23 -20.79
CA PHE A 124 -0.38 -33.79 -20.67
C PHE A 124 -1.87 -33.44 -20.53
N ARG A 125 -2.20 -32.67 -19.47
CA ARG A 125 -3.53 -32.10 -19.25
C ARG A 125 -3.49 -30.61 -19.55
N ALA A 126 -4.06 -30.21 -20.69
CA ALA A 126 -4.06 -28.83 -21.14
C ALA A 126 -4.79 -27.85 -20.20
N SER A 127 -5.74 -28.33 -19.41
CA SER A 127 -6.69 -27.48 -18.67
C SER A 127 -6.06 -26.44 -17.75
N ARG A 128 -5.01 -26.78 -16.99
CA ARG A 128 -4.38 -25.83 -16.05
C ARG A 128 -3.36 -24.91 -16.73
N PRO A 129 -2.39 -25.42 -17.50
CA PRO A 129 -1.39 -24.56 -18.15
C PRO A 129 -2.01 -23.57 -19.15
N VAL A 130 -3.02 -24.00 -19.94
CA VAL A 130 -3.66 -23.10 -20.90
C VAL A 130 -4.40 -21.97 -20.19
N LYS A 131 -5.06 -22.24 -19.06
CA LYS A 131 -5.70 -21.19 -18.24
C LYS A 131 -4.71 -20.18 -17.68
N GLU A 132 -3.49 -20.59 -17.34
CA GLU A 132 -2.44 -19.67 -16.88
C GLU A 132 -2.01 -18.72 -18.00
N VAL A 133 -1.85 -19.21 -19.23
CA VAL A 133 -1.54 -18.38 -20.40
C VAL A 133 -2.69 -17.43 -20.72
N VAL A 134 -3.94 -17.94 -20.76
CA VAL A 134 -5.12 -17.10 -21.02
C VAL A 134 -5.26 -16.01 -19.97
N ALA A 135 -5.01 -16.30 -18.69
CA ALA A 135 -5.05 -15.28 -17.64
C ALA A 135 -4.07 -14.13 -17.92
N TYR A 136 -2.82 -14.42 -18.29
CA TYR A 136 -1.86 -13.37 -18.68
C TYR A 136 -2.27 -12.65 -19.96
N ALA A 137 -2.84 -13.36 -20.95
CA ALA A 137 -3.32 -12.74 -22.19
C ALA A 137 -4.44 -11.73 -21.95
N GLU A 138 -5.41 -12.06 -21.07
CA GLU A 138 -6.49 -11.13 -20.71
C GLU A 138 -6.00 -9.96 -19.85
N ILE A 139 -5.11 -10.21 -18.88
CA ILE A 139 -4.44 -9.15 -18.12
C ILE A 139 -3.73 -8.19 -19.07
N LEU A 140 -2.98 -8.72 -20.05
CA LEU A 140 -2.24 -7.92 -21.01
C LEU A 140 -3.15 -7.03 -21.85
N ARG A 141 -4.31 -7.52 -22.28
CA ARG A 141 -5.31 -6.73 -23.01
C ARG A 141 -5.80 -5.54 -22.18
N VAL A 142 -6.07 -5.74 -20.89
CA VAL A 142 -6.47 -4.64 -19.98
C VAL A 142 -5.31 -3.67 -19.75
N LEU A 143 -4.07 -4.16 -19.63
CA LEU A 143 -2.89 -3.29 -19.50
C LEU A 143 -2.63 -2.48 -20.78
N CYS A 144 -2.90 -3.03 -21.97
CA CYS A 144 -2.81 -2.26 -23.23
C CYS A 144 -3.79 -1.06 -23.20
N GLN A 145 -5.03 -1.30 -22.78
CA GLN A 145 -6.03 -0.22 -22.62
C GLN A 145 -5.60 0.82 -21.58
N ALA A 146 -5.00 0.40 -20.47
CA ALA A 146 -4.48 1.30 -19.46
C ALA A 146 -3.31 2.14 -19.99
N VAL A 147 -2.39 1.54 -20.75
CA VAL A 147 -1.25 2.24 -21.38
C VAL A 147 -1.75 3.27 -22.41
N ASP A 148 -2.71 2.91 -23.26
CA ASP A 148 -3.32 3.86 -24.21
C ASP A 148 -3.98 5.03 -23.48
N LEU A 149 -4.71 4.75 -22.40
CA LEU A 149 -5.35 5.77 -21.58
C LEU A 149 -4.30 6.73 -21.00
N VAL A 150 -3.24 6.22 -20.40
CA VAL A 150 -2.16 7.03 -19.82
C VAL A 150 -1.46 7.87 -20.88
N SER A 151 -1.15 7.27 -22.03
CA SER A 151 -0.46 7.94 -23.12
C SER A 151 -1.28 9.09 -23.67
N LYS A 152 -2.61 8.94 -23.74
CA LYS A 152 -3.52 10.00 -24.21
C LYS A 152 -3.52 11.22 -23.30
N TYR A 153 -3.38 11.03 -22.00
CA TYR A 153 -3.39 12.09 -20.98
C TYR A 153 -1.99 12.41 -20.45
N LEU A 154 -0.94 12.06 -21.19
CA LEU A 154 0.44 12.36 -20.80
C LEU A 154 0.63 13.89 -20.69
N PRO A 155 1.21 14.41 -19.57
CA PRO A 155 1.47 15.83 -19.41
C PRO A 155 2.32 16.40 -20.55
N LYS A 156 2.11 17.70 -20.82
CA LYS A 156 2.86 18.45 -21.84
C LYS A 156 4.37 18.35 -21.59
N PRO A 157 5.23 18.47 -22.63
CA PRO A 157 6.69 18.33 -22.53
C PRO A 157 7.37 19.08 -21.38
N ASN A 158 6.87 20.27 -21.03
CA ASN A 158 7.47 21.12 -20.00
C ASN A 158 6.90 20.88 -18.59
N SER A 159 5.93 19.97 -18.44
CA SER A 159 5.31 19.66 -17.16
C SER A 159 5.99 18.46 -16.50
N GLN A 160 6.36 18.62 -15.24
CA GLN A 160 6.81 17.53 -14.37
C GLN A 160 5.71 17.06 -13.40
N CYS A 161 4.47 17.56 -13.56
CA CYS A 161 3.37 17.18 -12.68
C CYS A 161 2.97 15.72 -12.95
N LEU A 162 2.97 14.91 -11.89
CA LEU A 162 2.51 13.52 -11.95
C LEU A 162 0.98 13.38 -11.90
N PHE A 163 0.30 14.41 -11.40
CA PHE A 163 -1.14 14.46 -11.29
C PHE A 163 -1.75 15.22 -12.48
N LEU A 164 -2.87 14.71 -12.96
CA LEU A 164 -3.62 15.31 -14.06
C LEU A 164 -4.58 16.39 -13.54
N THR A 165 -4.03 17.44 -12.93
CA THR A 165 -4.79 18.55 -12.31
C THR A 165 -5.23 19.62 -13.29
N ASN A 166 -4.58 19.73 -14.46
CA ASN A 166 -4.81 20.78 -15.46
C ASN A 166 -5.62 20.27 -16.66
N VAL A 167 -6.48 19.28 -16.44
CA VAL A 167 -7.37 18.73 -17.48
C VAL A 167 -8.73 19.40 -17.33
N ASP A 168 -9.29 19.83 -18.46
CA ASP A 168 -10.64 20.33 -18.58
C ASP A 168 -11.61 19.39 -17.85
N ALA A 169 -12.59 19.92 -17.12
CA ALA A 169 -13.49 19.08 -16.30
C ALA A 169 -14.18 17.95 -17.10
N ASP A 170 -14.52 18.22 -18.37
CA ASP A 170 -15.12 17.23 -19.26
C ASP A 170 -14.15 16.09 -19.62
N ASP A 171 -12.86 16.39 -19.78
CA ASP A 171 -11.83 15.41 -20.10
C ASP A 171 -11.41 14.60 -18.87
N LEU A 172 -11.44 15.20 -17.67
CA LEU A 172 -11.30 14.51 -16.40
C LEU A 172 -12.45 13.50 -16.20
N ASP A 173 -13.70 13.92 -16.45
CA ASP A 173 -14.87 13.04 -16.36
C ASP A 173 -14.79 11.86 -17.32
N ARG A 174 -14.28 12.09 -18.54
CA ARG A 174 -14.06 11.03 -19.54
C ARG A 174 -12.95 10.07 -19.11
N LEU A 175 -11.84 10.58 -18.56
CA LEU A 175 -10.74 9.77 -18.05
C LEU A 175 -11.22 8.87 -16.92
N MET A 176 -11.91 9.45 -15.93
CA MET A 176 -12.49 8.73 -14.80
C MET A 176 -13.48 7.66 -15.26
N SER A 177 -14.36 8.00 -16.20
CA SER A 177 -15.32 7.04 -16.76
C SER A 177 -14.62 5.91 -17.52
N SER A 178 -13.54 6.21 -18.25
CA SER A 178 -12.74 5.21 -18.95
C SER A 178 -12.05 4.27 -17.96
N PHE A 179 -11.55 4.82 -16.85
CA PHE A 179 -10.92 4.05 -15.79
C PHE A 179 -11.88 3.06 -15.11
N GLU A 180 -13.11 3.50 -14.83
CA GLU A 180 -14.16 2.66 -14.24
C GLU A 180 -14.60 1.51 -15.17
N GLN A 181 -14.50 1.71 -16.48
CA GLN A 181 -14.90 0.71 -17.49
C GLN A 181 -13.87 -0.41 -17.67
N LEU A 182 -12.62 -0.23 -17.26
CA LEU A 182 -11.58 -1.25 -17.38
C LEU A 182 -11.95 -2.51 -16.59
N ASP A 183 -11.76 -3.68 -17.21
CA ASP A 183 -12.12 -4.96 -16.60
C ASP A 183 -11.10 -5.42 -15.55
N GLN A 184 -11.35 -5.02 -14.30
CA GLN A 184 -10.52 -5.38 -13.17
C GLN A 184 -10.58 -6.88 -12.79
N SER A 185 -11.58 -7.63 -13.29
CA SER A 185 -11.79 -9.02 -12.89
C SER A 185 -10.64 -9.94 -13.28
N ASN A 186 -9.85 -9.58 -14.28
CA ASN A 186 -8.71 -10.38 -14.73
C ASN A 186 -7.55 -10.36 -13.72
N PHE A 187 -7.41 -9.31 -12.91
CA PHE A 187 -6.31 -9.17 -11.96
C PHE A 187 -6.50 -9.96 -10.65
N TYR A 188 -7.74 -10.28 -10.26
CA TYR A 188 -8.04 -10.99 -9.00
C TYR A 188 -8.15 -12.52 -9.16
N GLY A 189 -7.76 -13.03 -10.33
CA GLY A 189 -7.84 -14.44 -10.72
C GLY A 189 -6.64 -15.27 -10.29
N ARG A 190 -6.18 -16.15 -11.19
CA ARG A 190 -5.05 -17.06 -10.94
C ARG A 190 -3.71 -16.33 -10.80
N GLN A 191 -3.58 -15.12 -11.36
CA GLN A 191 -2.36 -14.32 -11.35
C GLN A 191 -2.48 -13.12 -10.41
N ILE A 192 -3.22 -13.25 -9.30
CA ILE A 192 -3.36 -12.16 -8.33
C ILE A 192 -2.00 -11.78 -7.74
N GLY A 193 -1.67 -10.49 -7.77
CA GLY A 193 -0.41 -9.99 -7.25
C GLY A 193 0.83 -10.47 -8.03
N PHE A 194 0.69 -10.82 -9.32
CA PHE A 194 1.82 -11.28 -10.15
C PHE A 194 2.97 -10.25 -10.25
N GLN A 195 2.66 -8.97 -10.00
CA GLN A 195 3.62 -7.88 -10.04
C GLN A 195 4.54 -7.84 -8.81
N PHE A 196 4.21 -8.57 -7.74
CA PHE A 196 4.99 -8.60 -6.50
C PHE A 196 5.88 -9.86 -6.43
N CYS A 197 6.78 -9.87 -5.44
CA CYS A 197 7.55 -11.09 -5.14
C CYS A 197 6.63 -12.27 -4.77
N SER A 198 7.07 -13.49 -5.07
CA SER A 198 6.23 -14.69 -4.92
C SER A 198 5.75 -14.95 -3.50
N SER A 199 6.53 -14.55 -2.48
CA SER A 199 6.13 -14.68 -1.07
C SER A 199 4.89 -13.83 -0.78
N VAL A 200 4.80 -12.63 -1.35
CA VAL A 200 3.66 -11.72 -1.23
C VAL A 200 2.48 -12.18 -2.08
N SER A 201 2.70 -12.59 -3.33
CA SER A 201 1.61 -13.06 -4.21
C SER A 201 0.86 -14.23 -3.57
N ASN A 202 1.57 -15.17 -2.93
CA ASN A 202 0.97 -16.28 -2.18
C ASN A 202 0.03 -15.80 -1.06
N VAL A 203 0.41 -14.75 -0.34
CA VAL A 203 -0.45 -14.15 0.69
C VAL A 203 -1.70 -13.53 0.07
N PHE A 204 -1.59 -12.87 -1.09
CA PHE A 204 -2.76 -12.31 -1.78
C PHE A 204 -3.73 -13.37 -2.31
N HIS A 205 -3.27 -14.56 -2.67
CA HIS A 205 -4.16 -15.69 -2.95
C HIS A 205 -5.02 -16.07 -1.73
N VAL A 206 -4.44 -16.03 -0.53
CA VAL A 206 -5.16 -16.30 0.73
C VAL A 206 -6.13 -15.16 1.03
N ILE A 207 -5.66 -13.91 1.03
CA ILE A 207 -6.49 -12.73 1.32
C ILE A 207 -7.66 -12.62 0.35
N GLY A 208 -7.42 -12.76 -0.96
CA GLY A 208 -8.49 -12.70 -1.96
C GLY A 208 -9.53 -13.80 -1.78
N THR A 209 -9.10 -15.01 -1.41
CA THR A 209 -10.02 -16.12 -1.12
C THR A 209 -10.84 -15.83 0.13
N ALA A 210 -10.21 -15.33 1.19
CA ALA A 210 -10.90 -14.94 2.42
C ALA A 210 -11.94 -13.84 2.15
N LEU A 211 -11.57 -12.80 1.40
CA LEU A 211 -12.46 -11.70 1.03
C LEU A 211 -13.67 -12.19 0.21
N ALA A 212 -13.42 -12.99 -0.83
CA ALA A 212 -14.49 -13.54 -1.65
C ALA A 212 -15.44 -14.42 -0.81
N SER A 213 -14.90 -15.24 0.08
CA SER A 213 -15.70 -16.10 0.96
C SER A 213 -16.49 -15.29 1.98
N TYR A 214 -15.86 -14.31 2.62
CA TYR A 214 -16.48 -13.44 3.61
C TYR A 214 -17.65 -12.66 3.04
N SER A 215 -17.50 -12.08 1.86
CA SER A 215 -18.58 -11.33 1.21
C SER A 215 -19.81 -12.16 0.87
N THR A 216 -19.70 -13.49 0.71
CA THR A 216 -20.88 -14.36 0.53
C THR A 216 -21.75 -14.42 1.79
N LEU A 217 -21.16 -14.25 2.97
CA LEU A 217 -21.90 -14.14 4.23
C LEU A 217 -22.62 -12.81 4.34
N TRP A 218 -21.96 -11.73 3.93
CA TRP A 218 -22.46 -10.37 4.09
C TRP A 218 -23.81 -10.17 3.38
N ASN A 219 -23.97 -10.78 2.20
CA ASN A 219 -25.18 -10.68 1.40
C ASN A 219 -26.35 -11.57 1.89
N HIS A 220 -26.14 -12.43 2.90
CA HIS A 220 -27.19 -13.32 3.45
C HIS A 220 -27.62 -12.91 4.87
N SER A 221 -28.70 -12.14 4.92
CA SER A 221 -29.39 -11.75 6.15
C SER A 221 -30.08 -12.95 6.84
N ASN A 222 -29.90 -13.01 8.17
CA ASN A 222 -30.77 -13.64 9.17
C ASN A 222 -30.77 -15.15 9.51
N VAL A 223 -29.83 -16.00 9.07
CA VAL A 223 -29.81 -17.39 9.59
C VAL A 223 -28.40 -17.92 9.88
N TRP A 224 -28.02 -17.96 11.16
CA TRP A 224 -26.64 -18.27 11.63
C TRP A 224 -26.21 -19.72 11.45
N TYR A 225 -27.09 -20.71 11.63
CA TYR A 225 -26.74 -22.14 11.54
C TYR A 225 -26.47 -22.62 10.11
N ARG A 226 -26.85 -21.83 9.09
CA ARG A 226 -26.49 -22.05 7.67
C ARG A 226 -25.15 -21.42 7.27
N ARG A 227 -24.48 -20.65 8.14
CA ARG A 227 -23.27 -19.86 7.82
C ARG A 227 -21.97 -20.65 7.83
N TYR A 228 -21.83 -21.69 8.66
CA TYR A 228 -20.55 -22.39 8.81
C TYR A 228 -20.21 -23.31 7.63
N PRO A 229 -21.11 -24.21 7.19
CA PRO A 229 -20.84 -25.03 6.00
C PRO A 229 -20.69 -24.18 4.73
N SER A 230 -21.36 -23.02 4.67
CA SER A 230 -21.30 -22.14 3.50
C SER A 230 -19.98 -21.39 3.36
N ILE A 231 -19.29 -21.04 4.45
CA ILE A 231 -17.95 -20.41 4.38
C ILE A 231 -16.91 -21.41 3.92
N VAL A 232 -16.84 -22.58 4.56
CA VAL A 232 -15.88 -23.62 4.18
C VAL A 232 -16.12 -24.02 2.73
N TYR A 233 -17.38 -24.21 2.34
CA TYR A 233 -17.77 -24.46 0.96
C TYR A 233 -17.38 -23.31 0.03
N SER A 234 -17.62 -22.06 0.41
CA SER A 234 -17.21 -20.87 -0.37
C SER A 234 -15.68 -20.76 -0.51
N CYS A 235 -14.93 -20.98 0.57
CA CYS A 235 -13.48 -21.02 0.57
C CYS A 235 -12.98 -22.09 -0.40
N CYS A 236 -13.46 -23.33 -0.27
CA CYS A 236 -13.11 -24.41 -1.21
C CYS A 236 -13.50 -24.05 -2.65
N ARG A 237 -14.70 -23.50 -2.88
CA ARG A 237 -15.17 -23.07 -4.19
C ARG A 237 -14.25 -22.03 -4.83
N PHE A 238 -13.82 -21.03 -4.06
CA PHE A 238 -12.96 -19.94 -4.55
C PHE A 238 -11.48 -20.32 -4.64
N LEU A 239 -10.99 -21.26 -3.82
CA LEU A 239 -9.67 -21.86 -3.98
C LEU A 239 -9.59 -22.72 -5.25
N VAL A 240 -10.62 -23.53 -5.51
CA VAL A 240 -10.68 -24.43 -6.67
C VAL A 240 -10.93 -23.67 -7.97
N ASN A 241 -11.74 -22.61 -7.93
CA ASN A 241 -12.10 -21.80 -9.08
C ASN A 241 -11.73 -20.31 -8.89
N PRO A 242 -10.45 -19.95 -9.15
CA PRO A 242 -9.97 -18.57 -9.07
C PRO A 242 -10.65 -17.58 -10.03
N GLU A 243 -11.19 -18.02 -11.17
CA GLU A 243 -11.94 -17.14 -12.08
C GLU A 243 -13.30 -16.76 -11.50
N ASN A 244 -13.95 -17.69 -10.79
CA ASN A 244 -15.17 -17.36 -10.03
C ASN A 244 -14.84 -16.39 -8.88
N ARG A 245 -13.72 -16.62 -8.18
CA ARG A 245 -13.22 -15.69 -7.16
C ARG A 245 -13.01 -14.30 -7.74
N SER A 246 -12.40 -14.20 -8.92
CA SER A 246 -12.04 -12.92 -9.53
C SER A 246 -13.26 -12.10 -9.95
N LYS A 247 -14.24 -12.73 -10.62
CA LYS A 247 -15.53 -12.12 -10.98
C LYS A 247 -16.24 -11.61 -9.72
N HIS A 248 -16.17 -12.36 -8.62
CA HIS A 248 -16.79 -12.00 -7.35
C HIS A 248 -16.08 -10.83 -6.66
N ILE A 249 -14.75 -10.84 -6.59
CA ILE A 249 -13.94 -9.73 -6.03
C ILE A 249 -14.12 -8.44 -6.83
N ALA A 250 -14.10 -8.50 -8.16
CA ALA A 250 -14.31 -7.31 -8.98
C ALA A 250 -15.70 -6.69 -8.77
N LYS A 251 -16.73 -7.53 -8.57
CA LYS A 251 -18.07 -7.06 -8.21
C LYS A 251 -18.07 -6.33 -6.86
N ILE A 252 -17.32 -6.85 -5.89
CA ILE A 252 -17.15 -6.24 -4.57
C ILE A 252 -16.50 -4.86 -4.71
N PHE A 253 -15.34 -4.78 -5.34
CA PHE A 253 -14.60 -3.51 -5.40
C PHE A 253 -15.30 -2.44 -6.26
N ARG A 254 -16.14 -2.84 -7.21
CA ARG A 254 -17.00 -1.90 -7.96
C ARG A 254 -18.20 -1.42 -7.15
N HIS A 255 -18.89 -2.31 -6.43
CA HIS A 255 -20.24 -2.04 -5.92
C HIS A 255 -20.40 -2.09 -4.40
N SER A 256 -19.44 -2.62 -3.65
CA SER A 256 -19.63 -2.86 -2.22
C SER A 256 -19.59 -1.60 -1.38
N ASP A 257 -20.34 -1.66 -0.29
CA ASP A 257 -20.44 -0.64 0.76
C ASP A 257 -19.13 -0.57 1.58
N LEU A 258 -18.80 0.62 2.07
CA LEU A 258 -17.68 0.89 2.95
C LEU A 258 -17.71 0.00 4.21
N GLU A 259 -18.91 -0.36 4.67
CA GLU A 259 -19.11 -1.28 5.79
C GLU A 259 -18.56 -2.69 5.55
N LEU A 260 -18.68 -3.24 4.34
CA LEU A 260 -18.13 -4.55 4.04
C LEU A 260 -16.61 -4.56 4.19
N CYS A 261 -15.95 -3.52 3.69
CA CYS A 261 -14.48 -3.40 3.74
C CYS A 261 -13.98 -3.11 5.14
N ARG A 262 -14.66 -2.21 5.87
CA ARG A 262 -14.40 -1.99 7.29
C ARG A 262 -14.54 -3.29 8.07
N SER A 263 -15.64 -4.01 7.89
CA SER A 263 -15.91 -5.27 8.58
C SER A 263 -14.88 -6.35 8.23
N PHE A 264 -14.48 -6.46 6.96
CA PHE A 264 -13.45 -7.41 6.53
C PHE A 264 -12.08 -7.07 7.13
N TRP A 265 -11.66 -5.80 7.12
CA TRP A 265 -10.41 -5.39 7.75
C TRP A 265 -10.43 -5.54 9.26
N SER A 266 -11.58 -5.32 9.91
CA SER A 266 -11.78 -5.63 11.33
C SER A 266 -11.65 -7.12 11.65
N LEU A 267 -11.69 -8.04 10.68
CA LEU A 267 -11.35 -9.45 10.94
C LEU A 267 -9.91 -9.63 11.40
N LEU A 268 -8.99 -8.73 11.00
CA LEU A 268 -7.62 -8.70 11.51
C LEU A 268 -7.57 -8.44 13.02
N GLU A 269 -8.65 -7.91 13.59
CA GLU A 269 -8.86 -7.73 15.02
C GLU A 269 -9.63 -8.89 15.68
N SER A 270 -9.86 -9.99 14.96
CA SER A 270 -10.45 -11.19 15.58
C SER A 270 -9.58 -11.70 16.74
N PRO A 271 -10.17 -12.24 17.82
CA PRO A 271 -9.42 -12.67 19.00
C PRO A 271 -8.23 -13.60 18.71
N ILE A 272 -8.29 -14.46 17.68
CA ILE A 272 -7.16 -15.36 17.33
C ILE A 272 -6.13 -14.66 16.44
N LEU A 273 -6.52 -13.76 15.52
CA LEU A 273 -5.51 -12.95 14.82
C LEU A 273 -4.84 -11.94 15.76
N ARG A 274 -5.53 -11.50 16.83
CA ARG A 274 -4.96 -10.73 17.95
C ARG A 274 -3.96 -11.53 18.79
N THR A 275 -3.99 -12.87 18.79
CA THR A 275 -2.97 -13.68 19.47
C THR A 275 -1.74 -13.94 18.59
N LEU A 276 -1.82 -13.75 17.27
CA LEU A 276 -0.65 -13.95 16.41
C LEU A 276 0.52 -13.02 16.81
N PRO A 277 0.32 -11.71 17.10
CA PRO A 277 1.38 -10.86 17.64
C PRO A 277 1.81 -11.25 19.07
N SER A 278 1.00 -11.92 19.88
CA SER A 278 1.44 -12.35 21.22
C SER A 278 2.31 -13.62 21.18
N VAL A 279 2.13 -14.45 20.15
CA VAL A 279 2.93 -15.65 19.88
C VAL A 279 4.18 -15.34 19.06
N VAL A 280 4.12 -14.34 18.18
CA VAL A 280 5.20 -13.97 17.26
C VAL A 280 5.86 -12.65 17.68
N GLY A 281 7.19 -12.63 17.74
CA GLY A 281 7.98 -11.44 18.07
C GLY A 281 8.33 -11.29 19.55
N PRO A 282 9.08 -10.25 19.92
CA PRO A 282 9.65 -10.10 21.26
C PRO A 282 8.56 -9.93 22.32
N LYS A 283 8.80 -10.40 23.54
CA LYS A 283 7.92 -10.11 24.68
C LYS A 283 8.25 -8.72 25.20
N LEU A 284 7.25 -7.85 25.29
CA LEU A 284 7.40 -6.49 25.81
C LEU A 284 7.05 -6.45 27.29
N ALA A 285 7.77 -5.63 28.07
CA ALA A 285 7.44 -5.40 29.47
C ALA A 285 6.18 -4.55 29.63
N VAL A 286 5.90 -3.67 28.65
CA VAL A 286 4.69 -2.85 28.56
C VAL A 286 4.11 -2.99 27.14
N ASN A 287 2.83 -3.34 27.05
CA ASN A 287 2.03 -3.33 25.82
C ASN A 287 0.57 -3.09 26.20
N GLU A 288 0.30 -1.89 26.70
CA GLU A 288 -0.96 -1.56 27.36
C GLU A 288 -1.72 -0.49 26.58
N LEU A 289 -3.04 -0.60 26.55
CA LEU A 289 -3.90 0.47 26.09
C LEU A 289 -4.17 1.42 27.27
N TYR A 290 -3.80 2.68 27.12
CA TYR A 290 -4.00 3.72 28.12
C TYR A 290 -4.91 4.80 27.54
N CYS A 291 -5.98 5.15 28.26
CA CYS A 291 -6.89 6.20 27.83
C CYS A 291 -6.60 7.50 28.58
N ILE A 292 -6.03 8.44 27.83
CA ILE A 292 -5.75 9.81 28.25
C ILE A 292 -7.08 10.44 28.64
N GLN A 293 -7.14 10.92 29.87
CA GLN A 293 -8.32 11.62 30.37
C GLN A 293 -8.46 12.94 29.60
N PRO A 294 -9.68 13.34 29.20
CA PRO A 294 -9.92 14.66 28.64
C PRO A 294 -9.77 15.69 29.76
N THR A 295 -8.54 16.11 30.02
CA THR A 295 -8.22 17.20 30.94
C THR A 295 -8.42 18.54 30.24
N ASP A 296 -8.48 19.62 31.01
CA ASP A 296 -8.41 20.96 30.44
C ASP A 296 -7.20 21.12 29.50
N MET A 297 -7.26 22.13 28.63
CA MET A 297 -6.33 22.34 27.51
C MET A 297 -4.86 22.09 27.90
N LEU A 298 -4.13 21.38 27.05
CA LEU A 298 -2.69 21.18 27.24
C LEU A 298 -1.94 22.38 26.68
N SER A 299 -0.98 22.94 27.42
CA SER A 299 -0.23 24.10 26.96
C SER A 299 1.16 23.70 26.45
N LEU A 300 1.52 24.20 25.28
CA LEU A 300 2.85 24.04 24.68
C LEU A 300 3.53 25.41 24.55
N GLN A 301 4.85 25.45 24.66
CA GLN A 301 5.62 26.68 24.47
C GLN A 301 5.75 27.01 22.98
N THR A 302 5.59 28.28 22.61
CA THR A 302 5.85 28.81 21.27
C THR A 302 7.31 29.22 21.11
N LYS A 303 7.77 29.43 19.87
CA LYS A 303 9.15 29.88 19.60
C LYS A 303 9.49 31.21 20.28
N ASN A 304 8.49 32.07 20.48
CA ASN A 304 8.62 33.36 21.16
C ASN A 304 8.50 33.26 22.69
N GLY A 305 8.39 32.06 23.25
CA GLY A 305 8.30 31.82 24.69
C GLY A 305 6.91 32.01 25.30
N THR A 306 5.90 32.34 24.49
CA THR A 306 4.49 32.34 24.94
C THR A 306 3.93 30.92 25.01
N MET A 307 2.73 30.74 25.54
CA MET A 307 2.05 29.44 25.57
C MET A 307 0.93 29.41 24.55
N VAL A 308 0.82 28.30 23.82
CA VAL A 308 -0.34 27.96 22.98
C VAL A 308 -1.09 26.79 23.59
N ASN A 309 -2.41 26.91 23.63
CA ASN A 309 -3.27 25.88 24.19
C ASN A 309 -3.75 24.91 23.10
N ILE A 310 -3.60 23.63 23.37
CA ILE A 310 -4.09 22.52 22.58
C ILE A 310 -5.40 22.02 23.23
N PRO A 311 -6.55 22.27 22.59
CA PRO A 311 -7.85 21.91 23.17
C PRO A 311 -8.05 20.40 23.17
N VAL A 312 -8.95 19.93 24.04
CA VAL A 312 -9.42 18.54 23.99
C VAL A 312 -10.09 18.29 22.63
N PRO A 313 -9.73 17.20 21.93
CA PRO A 313 -10.35 16.84 20.65
C PRO A 313 -11.86 16.72 20.80
N SER A 314 -12.61 17.47 19.98
CA SER A 314 -14.05 17.60 20.15
C SER A 314 -14.84 17.63 18.84
N ALA A 315 -14.18 17.70 17.69
CA ALA A 315 -14.86 17.68 16.40
C ALA A 315 -15.80 16.45 16.25
N PHE A 316 -16.99 16.69 15.69
CA PHE A 316 -18.09 15.74 15.41
C PHE A 316 -18.73 15.03 16.61
N SER A 317 -17.94 14.41 17.47
CA SER A 317 -18.42 13.58 18.58
C SER A 317 -18.26 14.19 19.97
N GLY A 318 -17.83 15.45 20.06
CA GLY A 318 -17.59 16.13 21.34
C GLY A 318 -16.33 15.63 22.07
N PRO A 319 -16.00 16.23 23.23
CA PRO A 319 -14.84 15.83 24.03
C PRO A 319 -14.97 14.38 24.53
N ARG A 320 -13.92 13.58 24.36
CA ARG A 320 -13.85 12.20 24.89
C ARG A 320 -12.42 11.78 25.15
N HIS A 321 -12.25 10.69 25.90
CA HIS A 321 -10.96 10.08 26.14
C HIS A 321 -10.27 9.70 24.83
N LEU A 322 -8.97 10.01 24.75
CA LEU A 322 -8.11 9.55 23.66
C LEU A 322 -7.34 8.33 24.16
N CYS A 323 -7.51 7.19 23.50
CA CYS A 323 -6.73 6.00 23.84
C CYS A 323 -5.44 5.94 23.02
N VAL A 324 -4.36 5.56 23.68
CA VAL A 324 -3.04 5.34 23.10
C VAL A 324 -2.52 3.99 23.58
N ARG A 325 -1.85 3.26 22.70
CA ARG A 325 -1.13 2.04 23.08
C ARG A 325 0.32 2.38 23.37
N ILE A 326 0.76 2.03 24.57
CA ILE A 326 2.13 2.23 25.01
C ILE A 326 2.87 0.90 24.92
N LEU A 327 3.90 0.84 24.08
CA LEU A 327 4.74 -0.34 23.88
C LEU A 327 6.17 -0.05 24.35
N SER A 328 6.75 -0.92 25.17
CA SER A 328 8.16 -0.81 25.52
C SER A 328 8.76 -2.15 25.92
N LEU A 329 10.01 -2.40 25.48
CA LEU A 329 10.77 -3.58 25.87
C LEU A 329 11.07 -3.58 27.37
N HIS A 330 11.33 -2.41 27.94
CA HIS A 330 11.70 -2.24 29.35
C HIS A 330 10.64 -1.43 30.12
N ARG A 331 10.63 -1.63 31.43
CA ARG A 331 9.89 -0.77 32.37
C ARG A 331 10.80 0.38 32.79
N TRP A 332 10.75 1.45 32.00
CA TRP A 332 11.54 2.65 32.26
C TRP A 332 11.11 3.32 33.57
N PRO A 333 12.02 3.99 34.30
CA PRO A 333 11.64 4.70 35.53
C PRO A 333 10.52 5.71 35.27
N GLY A 334 9.41 5.60 36.01
CA GLY A 334 8.21 6.44 35.87
C GLY A 334 7.21 5.97 34.81
N LEU A 335 7.59 5.07 33.90
CA LEU A 335 6.71 4.54 32.86
C LEU A 335 5.45 3.94 33.47
N MET A 336 4.27 4.40 33.03
CA MET A 336 2.97 3.95 33.54
C MET A 336 2.80 4.14 35.05
N GLY A 337 3.48 5.12 35.65
CA GLY A 337 3.39 5.43 37.07
C GLY A 337 4.17 4.47 37.99
N GLU A 338 5.13 3.72 37.46
CA GLU A 338 5.97 2.85 38.28
C GLU A 338 6.85 3.61 39.28
N LYS A 339 6.88 3.12 40.51
CA LYS A 339 7.73 3.66 41.58
C LYS A 339 9.20 3.38 41.24
N LEU A 340 10.00 4.44 41.18
CA LEU A 340 11.46 4.41 41.00
C LEU A 340 12.10 3.41 41.97
N LYS A 341 12.42 2.20 41.48
CA LYS A 341 13.13 1.18 42.27
C LYS A 341 14.55 0.91 41.80
N ASP A 342 14.99 1.51 40.69
CA ASP A 342 16.29 1.20 40.11
C ASP A 342 17.04 2.43 39.57
N ARG A 343 18.38 2.32 39.48
CA ARG A 343 19.32 3.36 39.04
C ARG A 343 19.38 3.56 37.51
N SER A 344 18.51 2.91 36.74
CA SER A 344 18.48 3.05 35.27
C SER A 344 18.01 4.44 34.85
N SER A 345 18.60 5.01 33.80
CA SER A 345 18.12 6.26 33.20
C SER A 345 16.81 6.03 32.43
N ARG A 346 15.98 7.07 32.33
CA ARG A 346 14.85 7.12 31.40
C ARG A 346 15.34 6.99 29.94
N SER A 347 14.43 6.67 29.03
CA SER A 347 14.75 6.66 27.60
C SER A 347 14.99 8.07 27.11
N ASN A 348 16.06 8.32 26.37
CA ASN A 348 16.26 9.63 25.73
C ASN A 348 15.36 9.81 24.49
N PHE A 349 14.77 8.71 24.02
CA PHE A 349 14.02 8.64 22.78
C PHE A 349 12.56 8.26 23.01
N LEU A 350 11.67 8.82 22.20
CA LEU A 350 10.27 8.42 22.10
C LEU A 350 9.85 8.34 20.64
N VAL A 351 9.03 7.34 20.29
CA VAL A 351 8.33 7.31 18.99
C VAL A 351 6.85 7.58 19.22
N LEU A 352 6.33 8.62 18.56
CA LEU A 352 4.89 8.80 18.39
C LEU A 352 4.46 8.19 17.07
N HIS A 353 3.52 7.25 17.13
CA HIS A 353 3.06 6.46 16.00
C HIS A 353 1.57 6.67 15.72
N CYS A 354 1.20 6.81 14.45
CA CYS A 354 -0.18 6.75 13.99
C CYS A 354 -0.29 5.64 12.96
N HIS A 355 -1.28 4.76 13.15
CA HIS A 355 -1.48 3.61 12.28
C HIS A 355 -2.17 3.97 10.95
N GLY A 356 -2.13 3.04 9.99
CA GLY A 356 -2.81 3.12 8.70
C GLY A 356 -4.27 2.68 8.76
N GLY A 357 -4.81 2.16 7.65
CA GLY A 357 -6.20 1.68 7.59
C GLY A 357 -7.19 2.65 6.92
N GLY A 358 -6.67 3.57 6.09
CA GLY A 358 -7.50 4.42 5.23
C GLY A 358 -8.45 5.35 5.98
N PHE A 359 -8.12 5.71 7.22
CA PHE A 359 -8.94 6.50 8.15
C PHE A 359 -10.25 5.84 8.62
N ILE A 360 -10.61 4.66 8.11
CA ILE A 360 -11.93 4.04 8.34
C ILE A 360 -11.87 2.73 9.13
N ALA A 361 -10.70 2.12 9.25
CA ALA A 361 -10.53 0.81 9.87
C ALA A 361 -9.19 0.68 10.60
N THR A 362 -9.02 -0.46 11.27
CA THR A 362 -7.85 -0.87 12.05
C THR A 362 -7.65 -0.08 13.34
N SER A 363 -6.66 -0.50 14.14
CA SER A 363 -6.34 0.09 15.44
C SER A 363 -4.86 -0.06 15.74
N THR A 364 -4.44 0.49 16.87
CA THR A 364 -3.10 0.23 17.43
C THR A 364 -2.80 -1.27 17.60
N LYS A 365 -3.83 -2.11 17.82
CA LYS A 365 -3.68 -3.54 18.09
C LYS A 365 -3.22 -4.32 16.86
N THR A 366 -3.75 -4.01 15.67
CA THR A 366 -3.41 -4.73 14.42
C THR A 366 -1.96 -4.50 14.00
N HIS A 367 -1.39 -3.35 14.39
CA HIS A 367 -0.05 -2.92 14.03
C HIS A 367 1.01 -3.35 15.06
N GLU A 368 0.62 -4.01 16.16
CA GLU A 368 1.55 -4.55 17.16
C GLU A 368 2.61 -5.48 16.54
N THR A 369 2.29 -6.17 15.44
CA THR A 369 3.19 -7.13 14.79
C THR A 369 4.57 -6.53 14.52
N TYR A 370 4.65 -5.36 13.89
CA TYR A 370 5.94 -4.69 13.64
C TYR A 370 6.34 -3.75 14.79
N LEU A 371 5.38 -3.12 15.48
CA LEU A 371 5.68 -2.21 16.59
C LEU A 371 6.41 -2.90 17.76
N LYS A 372 6.13 -4.20 18.00
CA LYS A 372 6.88 -4.98 18.99
C LYS A 372 8.36 -5.13 18.62
N PHE A 373 8.65 -5.38 17.33
CA PHE A 373 10.05 -5.42 16.86
C PHE A 373 10.69 -4.04 16.92
N TRP A 374 9.96 -2.98 16.57
CA TRP A 374 10.47 -1.61 16.68
C TRP A 374 10.81 -1.24 18.12
N ALA A 375 9.91 -1.51 19.08
CA ALA A 375 10.16 -1.22 20.49
C ALA A 375 11.39 -1.97 21.04
N ALA A 376 11.60 -3.21 20.59
CA ALA A 376 12.77 -3.99 20.98
C ALA A 376 14.07 -3.48 20.35
N GLU A 377 14.03 -3.13 19.07
CA GLU A 377 15.22 -2.76 18.29
C GLU A 377 15.63 -1.29 18.46
N LEU A 378 14.68 -0.38 18.68
CA LEU A 378 14.92 1.02 19.00
C LEU A 378 15.28 1.21 20.47
N ASN A 379 14.94 0.23 21.31
CA ASN A 379 15.10 0.29 22.75
C ASN A 379 14.52 1.59 23.35
N CYS A 380 13.28 1.90 22.99
CA CYS A 380 12.57 3.09 23.46
C CYS A 380 11.07 2.80 23.68
N PRO A 381 10.35 3.61 24.46
CA PRO A 381 8.89 3.59 24.45
C PRO A 381 8.34 4.05 23.10
N ILE A 382 7.24 3.43 22.69
CA ILE A 382 6.43 3.82 21.53
C ILE A 382 5.02 4.13 22.03
N VAL A 383 4.50 5.29 21.66
CA VAL A 383 3.11 5.70 21.88
C VAL A 383 2.40 5.63 20.55
N SER A 384 1.50 4.67 20.37
CA SER A 384 0.67 4.55 19.18
C SER A 384 -0.72 5.12 19.44
N VAL A 385 -1.17 6.07 18.62
CA VAL A 385 -2.47 6.74 18.79
C VAL A 385 -3.59 5.88 18.23
N ASP A 386 -4.64 5.64 19.03
CA ASP A 386 -5.87 4.95 18.63
C ASP A 386 -6.91 6.01 18.25
N TYR A 387 -6.64 6.68 17.12
CA TYR A 387 -7.43 7.82 16.67
C TYR A 387 -8.79 7.40 16.12
N SER A 388 -9.68 8.35 16.04
CA SER A 388 -11.07 8.15 15.64
C SER A 388 -11.24 8.00 14.15
N LEU A 389 -12.10 7.06 13.79
CA LEU A 389 -12.27 6.65 12.40
C LEU A 389 -13.45 7.36 11.73
N ALA A 390 -13.29 7.61 10.45
CA ALA A 390 -14.36 7.96 9.53
C ALA A 390 -15.23 6.72 9.22
N PRO A 391 -16.49 6.91 8.80
CA PRO A 391 -17.17 8.18 8.52
C PRO A 391 -17.77 8.87 9.76
N GLU A 392 -17.76 8.22 10.93
CA GLU A 392 -18.36 8.80 12.14
C GLU A 392 -17.60 10.04 12.63
N ASN A 393 -16.28 10.06 12.43
CA ASN A 393 -15.38 11.12 12.84
C ASN A 393 -14.48 11.52 11.65
N PRO A 394 -15.01 12.28 10.68
CA PRO A 394 -14.21 12.75 9.56
C PRO A 394 -13.18 13.79 10.02
N TYR A 395 -12.37 14.27 9.07
CA TYR A 395 -11.47 15.41 9.26
C TYR A 395 -12.22 16.59 9.91
N PRO A 396 -11.63 17.32 10.88
CA PRO A 396 -10.27 17.19 11.40
C PRO A 396 -10.13 16.31 12.65
N ARG A 397 -11.12 15.46 13.00
CA ARG A 397 -11.14 14.80 14.31
C ARG A 397 -9.88 13.99 14.63
N ALA A 398 -9.43 13.14 13.71
CA ALA A 398 -8.21 12.35 13.91
C ALA A 398 -6.93 13.23 14.01
N LEU A 399 -6.91 14.39 13.34
CA LEU A 399 -5.80 15.36 13.43
C LEU A 399 -5.78 16.04 14.80
N GLU A 400 -6.93 16.44 15.34
CA GLU A 400 -7.03 16.96 16.71
C GLU A 400 -6.46 15.95 17.72
N GLU A 401 -6.80 14.67 17.56
CA GLU A 401 -6.34 13.59 18.44
C GLU A 401 -4.85 13.33 18.32
N ALA A 402 -4.28 13.33 17.12
CA ALA A 402 -2.83 13.22 16.93
C ALA A 402 -2.07 14.40 17.57
N LEU A 403 -2.57 15.63 17.39
CA LEU A 403 -2.01 16.84 18.00
C LEU A 403 -2.11 16.80 19.54
N TYR A 404 -3.23 16.33 20.08
CA TYR A 404 -3.43 16.20 21.52
C TYR A 404 -2.55 15.10 22.12
N ALA A 405 -2.39 13.96 21.44
CA ALA A 405 -1.44 12.92 21.84
C ALA A 405 0.00 13.43 21.88
N TYR A 406 0.40 14.22 20.88
CA TYR A 406 1.71 14.88 20.88
C TYR A 406 1.91 15.77 22.10
N ALA A 407 0.96 16.68 22.35
CA ALA A 407 1.03 17.58 23.50
C ALA A 407 1.05 16.81 24.83
N TRP A 408 0.29 15.73 24.92
CA TRP A 408 0.29 14.84 26.07
C TRP A 408 1.65 14.16 26.28
N CYS A 409 2.29 13.68 25.20
CA CYS A 409 3.61 13.05 25.29
C CYS A 409 4.69 13.99 25.86
N LEU A 410 4.67 15.27 25.47
CA LEU A 410 5.60 16.28 25.99
C LEU A 410 5.32 16.64 27.45
N THR A 411 4.04 16.80 27.80
CA THR A 411 3.63 17.22 29.16
C THR A 411 3.70 16.08 30.19
N HIS A 412 3.78 14.83 29.74
CA HIS A 412 3.78 13.63 30.59
C HIS A 412 5.06 12.79 30.40
N ALA A 413 6.21 13.44 30.18
CA ALA A 413 7.46 12.75 29.89
C ALA A 413 7.89 11.77 31.01
N ASP A 414 7.69 12.15 32.27
CA ASP A 414 7.95 11.29 33.42
C ASP A 414 7.08 10.02 33.40
N PHE A 415 5.78 10.16 33.09
CA PHE A 415 4.84 9.04 33.00
C PHE A 415 5.13 8.10 31.84
N LEU A 416 5.75 8.61 30.77
CA LEU A 416 6.18 7.83 29.62
C LEU A 416 7.61 7.28 29.78
N GLY A 417 8.28 7.55 30.89
CA GLY A 417 9.63 7.05 31.17
C GLY A 417 10.68 7.53 30.17
N TRP A 418 10.52 8.74 29.62
CA TRP A 418 11.47 9.36 28.69
C TRP A 418 11.93 10.75 29.15
N THR A 419 13.03 11.26 28.60
CA THR A 419 13.67 12.51 29.05
C THR A 419 13.17 13.77 28.35
N GLY A 420 12.48 13.64 27.21
CA GLY A 420 12.10 14.78 26.35
C GLY A 420 13.10 15.10 25.23
N GLU A 421 14.26 14.44 25.20
CA GLU A 421 15.40 14.81 24.35
C GLU A 421 15.17 14.56 22.86
N TYR A 422 14.71 13.37 22.47
CA TYR A 422 14.54 13.01 21.07
C TYR A 422 13.17 12.36 20.81
N LEU A 423 12.44 12.92 19.86
CA LEU A 423 11.09 12.50 19.49
C LEU A 423 10.99 12.27 17.99
N CYS A 424 10.66 11.04 17.59
CA CYS A 424 10.40 10.71 16.20
C CYS A 424 8.90 10.51 15.96
N PHE A 425 8.39 11.13 14.91
CA PHE A 425 7.09 10.78 14.35
C PHE A 425 7.29 9.66 13.33
N ALA A 426 6.49 8.60 13.42
CA ALA A 426 6.51 7.51 12.44
C ALA A 426 5.08 7.05 12.16
N GLY A 427 4.65 7.09 10.90
CA GLY A 427 3.31 6.65 10.54
C GLY A 427 3.25 6.11 9.13
N GLU A 428 2.30 5.21 8.90
CA GLU A 428 2.14 4.55 7.63
C GLU A 428 0.76 4.82 7.01
N SER A 429 0.72 4.93 5.68
CA SER A 429 -0.50 5.24 4.94
C SER A 429 -1.22 6.46 5.55
N ALA A 430 -2.50 6.33 5.89
CA ALA A 430 -3.30 7.33 6.62
C ALA A 430 -2.59 7.92 7.86
N GLY A 431 -1.88 7.11 8.64
CA GLY A 431 -1.17 7.58 9.84
C GLY A 431 0.05 8.45 9.53
N GLY A 432 0.74 8.17 8.42
CA GLY A 432 1.81 9.03 7.92
C GLY A 432 1.28 10.41 7.49
N LEU A 433 0.07 10.45 6.91
CA LEU A 433 -0.59 11.71 6.59
C LEU A 433 -0.94 12.47 7.88
N LEU A 434 -1.56 11.81 8.86
CA LEU A 434 -1.94 12.46 10.13
C LEU A 434 -0.74 13.11 10.83
N LEU A 435 0.39 12.42 10.90
CA LEU A 435 1.60 12.97 11.53
C LEU A 435 2.26 14.08 10.70
N THR A 436 2.18 14.01 9.37
CA THR A 436 2.61 15.11 8.49
C THR A 436 1.74 16.36 8.72
N SER A 437 0.42 16.19 8.73
CA SER A 437 -0.54 17.25 9.04
C SER A 437 -0.37 17.79 10.46
N THR A 438 0.00 16.94 11.42
CA THR A 438 0.32 17.37 12.80
C THR A 438 1.55 18.28 12.81
N CYS A 439 2.61 17.95 12.07
CA CYS A 439 3.77 18.84 11.92
C CYS A 439 3.36 20.20 11.32
N LEU A 440 2.56 20.21 10.25
CA LEU A 440 2.07 21.45 9.64
C LEU A 440 1.25 22.28 10.64
N LYS A 441 0.40 21.63 11.44
CA LYS A 441 -0.39 22.31 12.47
C LYS A 441 0.48 22.88 13.59
N LEU A 442 1.52 22.17 14.02
CA LEU A 442 2.47 22.65 15.03
C LEU A 442 3.23 23.89 14.53
N ILE A 443 3.61 23.91 13.25
CA ILE A 443 4.25 25.07 12.61
C ILE A 443 3.29 26.27 12.57
N GLN A 444 2.02 26.06 12.17
CA GLN A 444 1.00 27.12 12.17
C GLN A 444 0.73 27.70 13.56
N LEU A 445 0.85 26.87 14.61
CA LEU A 445 0.69 27.28 16.00
C LEU A 445 1.97 27.87 16.61
N ASP A 446 3.05 28.00 15.83
CA ASP A 446 4.37 28.49 16.24
C ASP A 446 4.97 27.71 17.43
N VAL A 447 4.68 26.41 17.55
CA VAL A 447 5.18 25.58 18.65
C VAL A 447 6.70 25.47 18.59
N ALA A 448 7.38 25.71 19.72
CA ALA A 448 8.84 25.69 19.82
C ALA A 448 9.44 24.31 19.61
N ARG A 449 8.84 23.29 20.23
CA ARG A 449 9.27 21.90 20.09
C ARG A 449 8.52 21.31 18.90
N LEU A 450 9.25 20.92 17.86
CA LEU A 450 8.80 20.02 16.80
C LEU A 450 9.43 18.64 17.04
N PRO A 451 8.89 17.54 16.47
CA PRO A 451 9.60 16.27 16.46
C PRO A 451 10.94 16.42 15.74
N ASP A 452 11.96 15.68 16.18
CA ASP A 452 13.30 15.72 15.61
C ASP A 452 13.35 15.06 14.21
N LYS A 453 12.39 14.17 13.92
CA LYS A 453 12.23 13.56 12.60
C LYS A 453 10.80 13.12 12.33
N LEU A 454 10.40 13.18 11.06
CA LEU A 454 9.17 12.58 10.53
C LEU A 454 9.53 11.41 9.60
N VAL A 455 8.96 10.22 9.85
CA VAL A 455 9.08 9.06 8.97
C VAL A 455 7.69 8.71 8.42
N ALA A 456 7.48 9.03 7.14
CA ALA A 456 6.22 8.80 6.44
C ALA A 456 6.34 7.61 5.50
N ILE A 457 5.52 6.58 5.70
CA ILE A 457 5.64 5.29 4.99
C ILE A 457 4.42 5.12 4.09
N TYR A 458 4.63 4.92 2.78
CA TYR A 458 3.63 4.80 1.71
C TYR A 458 2.42 5.74 1.89
N THR A 459 2.69 7.02 2.11
CA THR A 459 1.69 7.99 2.61
C THR A 459 0.90 8.66 1.47
N PRO A 460 -0.44 8.75 1.56
CA PRO A 460 -1.28 9.46 0.59
C PRO A 460 -1.27 10.97 0.88
N PHE A 461 -0.23 11.70 0.48
CA PHE A 461 -0.10 13.14 0.79
C PHE A 461 -1.18 14.05 0.16
N LEU A 462 -1.98 13.52 -0.77
CA LEU A 462 -3.10 14.21 -1.41
C LEU A 462 -4.43 13.49 -1.12
N VAL A 463 -5.26 14.06 -0.23
CA VAL A 463 -6.61 13.57 0.09
C VAL A 463 -7.63 14.11 -0.91
N GLU A 464 -7.38 13.78 -2.16
CA GLU A 464 -8.26 14.06 -3.29
C GLU A 464 -8.02 12.98 -4.33
N PHE A 465 -9.06 12.58 -5.06
CA PHE A 465 -8.86 11.72 -6.21
C PHE A 465 -8.43 12.53 -7.44
N ALA A 466 -7.16 12.95 -7.49
CA ALA A 466 -6.49 13.37 -8.71
C ALA A 466 -5.97 12.15 -9.48
N PRO A 467 -6.27 11.97 -10.78
CA PRO A 467 -5.73 10.85 -11.54
C PRO A 467 -4.22 11.00 -11.75
N SER A 468 -3.51 9.88 -11.69
CA SER A 468 -2.08 9.77 -11.97
C SER A 468 -1.77 8.39 -12.54
N ALA A 469 -0.58 8.22 -13.11
CA ALA A 469 -0.15 6.92 -13.62
C ALA A 469 -0.06 5.87 -12.49
N SER A 470 0.47 6.21 -11.31
CA SER A 470 0.52 5.27 -10.19
C SER A 470 -0.88 4.87 -9.74
N ARG A 471 -1.82 5.81 -9.65
CA ARG A 471 -3.19 5.53 -9.21
C ARG A 471 -3.94 4.55 -10.12
N LEU A 472 -3.50 4.38 -11.37
CA LEU A 472 -4.03 3.32 -12.24
C LEU A 472 -3.73 1.90 -11.74
N LEU A 473 -2.68 1.73 -10.93
CA LEU A 473 -2.37 0.46 -10.30
C LEU A 473 -3.48 -0.01 -9.35
N SER A 474 -4.36 0.88 -8.90
CA SER A 474 -5.54 0.53 -8.10
C SER A 474 -6.54 -0.38 -8.84
N LEU A 475 -6.41 -0.59 -10.16
CA LEU A 475 -7.17 -1.63 -10.88
C LEU A 475 -6.75 -3.04 -10.48
N LEU A 476 -5.47 -3.22 -10.17
CA LEU A 476 -4.84 -4.53 -9.93
C LEU A 476 -4.28 -4.68 -8.52
N ASP A 477 -4.40 -3.65 -7.68
CA ASP A 477 -3.93 -3.68 -6.30
C ASP A 477 -4.91 -4.46 -5.40
N PRO A 478 -4.45 -5.54 -4.73
CA PRO A 478 -5.34 -6.35 -3.88
C PRO A 478 -5.74 -5.70 -2.55
N LEU A 479 -5.10 -4.60 -2.14
CA LEU A 479 -5.28 -3.95 -0.84
C LEU A 479 -5.97 -2.59 -0.95
N ILE A 480 -5.57 -1.78 -1.92
CA ILE A 480 -6.12 -0.45 -2.20
C ILE A 480 -6.70 -0.38 -3.62
N PRO A 481 -7.71 -1.22 -3.91
CA PRO A 481 -8.41 -1.16 -5.18
C PRO A 481 -9.18 0.16 -5.29
N TRP A 482 -9.40 0.59 -6.53
CA TRP A 482 -10.05 1.86 -6.89
C TRP A 482 -11.21 2.27 -5.98
N GLY A 483 -12.23 1.41 -5.89
CA GLY A 483 -13.46 1.73 -5.17
C GLY A 483 -13.24 1.92 -3.67
N ILE A 484 -12.22 1.29 -3.10
CA ILE A 484 -11.89 1.37 -1.68
C ILE A 484 -11.08 2.62 -1.39
N MET A 485 -10.06 2.92 -2.20
CA MET A 485 -9.30 4.15 -2.08
C MET A 485 -10.23 5.37 -2.15
N TYR A 486 -11.10 5.45 -3.16
CA TYR A 486 -12.05 6.56 -3.30
C TYR A 486 -12.95 6.72 -2.07
N ARG A 487 -13.55 5.61 -1.58
CA ARG A 487 -14.44 5.65 -0.41
C ARG A 487 -13.71 6.03 0.88
N CYS A 488 -12.46 5.61 1.07
CA CYS A 488 -11.65 6.00 2.22
C CYS A 488 -11.39 7.52 2.24
N LEU A 489 -10.92 8.06 1.12
CA LEU A 489 -10.67 9.51 0.98
C LEU A 489 -11.96 10.31 1.20
N TYR A 490 -13.05 9.84 0.61
CA TYR A 490 -14.35 10.50 0.71
C TYR A 490 -14.92 10.45 2.14
N ALA A 491 -14.88 9.29 2.80
CA ALA A 491 -15.35 9.14 4.17
C ALA A 491 -14.54 10.03 5.13
N TYR A 492 -13.22 10.12 4.93
CA TYR A 492 -12.37 11.00 5.74
C TYR A 492 -12.66 12.48 5.50
N LYS A 493 -12.86 12.89 4.24
CA LYS A 493 -13.12 14.29 3.88
C LYS A 493 -14.54 14.75 4.24
N PHE A 494 -15.56 13.91 4.06
CA PHE A 494 -16.97 14.34 4.11
C PHE A 494 -17.82 13.62 5.16
N GLY A 495 -17.35 12.53 5.77
CA GLY A 495 -18.13 11.74 6.73
C GLY A 495 -19.18 10.83 6.08
N ALA A 496 -20.29 10.58 6.78
CA ALA A 496 -21.31 9.62 6.37
C ALA A 496 -22.32 10.24 5.40
N LEU A 497 -22.32 9.80 4.14
CA LEU A 497 -23.41 10.05 3.18
C LEU A 497 -24.26 8.80 2.96
N THR A 498 -25.54 9.00 2.62
CA THR A 498 -26.45 7.93 2.18
C THR A 498 -26.09 7.43 0.77
N ASP A 499 -26.38 6.18 0.42
CA ASP A 499 -26.00 5.60 -0.89
C ASP A 499 -26.56 6.39 -2.11
N ASP A 500 -27.75 6.97 -1.99
CA ASP A 500 -28.33 7.83 -3.03
C ASP A 500 -27.59 9.18 -3.17
N GLN A 501 -27.09 9.73 -2.05
CA GLN A 501 -26.22 10.91 -2.05
C GLN A 501 -24.81 10.56 -2.55
N ARG A 502 -24.29 9.36 -2.27
CA ARG A 502 -22.97 8.90 -2.75
C ARG A 502 -22.91 8.85 -4.28
N PHE A 503 -23.94 8.34 -4.96
CA PHE A 503 -23.97 8.30 -6.43
C PHE A 503 -24.36 9.64 -7.08
N ALA A 504 -25.25 10.41 -6.44
CA ALA A 504 -25.62 11.75 -6.90
C ALA A 504 -24.48 12.77 -6.73
N GLU A 505 -23.72 12.72 -5.62
CA GLU A 505 -22.56 13.57 -5.36
C GLU A 505 -21.27 13.05 -5.99
N VAL A 506 -21.15 11.78 -6.39
CA VAL A 506 -20.14 11.39 -7.38
C VAL A 506 -20.38 12.09 -8.72
N ARG A 507 -21.63 12.49 -9.03
CA ARG A 507 -21.99 13.30 -10.22
C ARG A 507 -22.03 14.82 -9.93
N GLU A 508 -22.36 15.25 -8.72
CA GLU A 508 -22.37 16.67 -8.32
C GLU A 508 -21.05 17.16 -7.75
N GLY A 509 -20.21 16.30 -7.17
CA GLY A 509 -18.80 16.56 -6.87
C GLY A 509 -17.99 16.80 -8.14
N ARG A 510 -18.39 16.20 -9.28
CA ARG A 510 -17.92 16.62 -10.61
C ARG A 510 -18.35 18.07 -10.92
N LYS A 511 -19.53 18.52 -10.47
CA LYS A 511 -19.98 19.93 -10.59
C LYS A 511 -19.36 20.87 -9.54
N VAL A 512 -19.01 20.43 -8.33
CA VAL A 512 -18.27 21.23 -7.35
C VAL A 512 -16.81 21.37 -7.78
N SER A 513 -16.23 20.34 -8.42
CA SER A 513 -14.99 20.49 -9.18
C SER A 513 -15.14 21.57 -10.26
N LYS A 514 -16.31 21.75 -10.90
CA LYS A 514 -16.53 22.88 -11.84
C LYS A 514 -16.39 24.26 -11.20
N SER A 515 -16.57 24.40 -9.88
CA SER A 515 -16.33 25.66 -9.15
C SER A 515 -14.96 25.74 -8.45
N GLY A 516 -14.36 24.59 -8.09
CA GLY A 516 -13.02 24.48 -7.47
C GLY A 516 -11.86 24.39 -8.47
N ILE A 517 -12.14 24.08 -9.74
CA ILE A 517 -11.19 24.08 -10.88
C ILE A 517 -10.97 25.51 -11.42
N GLU A 518 -11.44 26.56 -10.71
CA GLU A 518 -10.66 27.80 -10.65
C GLU A 518 -9.55 27.66 -9.60
N MET A 519 -8.72 26.61 -9.67
CA MET A 519 -7.36 26.66 -9.14
C MET A 519 -6.59 27.63 -10.03
N LYS A 520 -6.85 28.94 -9.82
CA LYS A 520 -6.08 30.02 -10.42
C LYS A 520 -4.62 29.81 -10.05
N THR A 521 -3.81 29.50 -11.08
CA THR A 521 -2.44 30.00 -11.20
C THR A 521 -1.55 29.78 -9.98
N SER A 522 -1.39 28.53 -9.51
CA SER A 522 -0.29 28.17 -8.61
C SER A 522 0.37 26.82 -8.96
N ALA A 523 -0.34 25.92 -9.65
CA ALA A 523 0.21 24.64 -10.10
C ALA A 523 1.28 24.79 -11.20
N GLU A 524 1.25 25.86 -12.00
CA GLU A 524 2.34 26.24 -12.91
C GLU A 524 3.46 27.05 -12.21
N GLU A 525 3.17 27.73 -11.10
CA GLU A 525 4.16 28.55 -10.38
C GLU A 525 5.01 27.73 -9.38
N CYS A 526 4.50 26.59 -8.87
CA CYS A 526 5.20 25.78 -7.86
C CYS A 526 6.21 24.77 -8.43
N LEU A 527 6.35 24.61 -9.74
CA LEU A 527 7.42 23.81 -10.33
C LEU A 527 8.23 24.72 -11.26
N GLY A 528 9.21 25.42 -10.70
CA GLY A 528 10.14 26.22 -11.49
C GLY A 528 10.74 25.41 -12.64
N GLU A 529 10.98 26.07 -13.77
CA GLU A 529 11.69 25.50 -14.92
C GLU A 529 13.08 25.00 -14.50
N GLU A 530 13.20 23.72 -14.15
CA GLU A 530 14.51 23.08 -14.03
C GLU A 530 15.08 22.84 -15.44
N LYS A 531 16.34 23.27 -15.60
CA LYS A 531 17.08 23.27 -16.86
C LYS A 531 17.09 21.89 -17.53
N ILE A 532 17.05 21.95 -18.86
CA ILE A 532 17.25 20.86 -19.81
C ILE A 532 18.46 19.99 -19.39
N LEU A 533 18.18 18.70 -19.34
CA LEU A 533 19.00 17.55 -18.98
C LEU A 533 20.28 17.39 -19.87
N PRO A 534 21.52 17.25 -19.33
CA PRO A 534 22.75 16.98 -20.09
C PRO A 534 22.83 15.61 -20.83
N ASP A 535 23.64 15.55 -21.90
CA ASP A 535 23.78 14.45 -22.88
C ASP A 535 23.86 12.99 -22.37
N ARG A 536 24.29 12.73 -21.11
CA ARG A 536 24.29 11.38 -20.52
C ARG A 536 22.88 10.83 -20.24
N GLU A 537 21.89 11.70 -20.12
CA GLU A 537 20.50 11.31 -19.86
C GLU A 537 19.83 10.73 -21.11
N ILE A 538 20.23 11.18 -22.31
CA ILE A 538 19.70 10.70 -23.59
C ILE A 538 20.01 9.20 -23.80
N GLU A 539 21.20 8.72 -23.44
CA GLU A 539 21.57 7.29 -23.59
C GLU A 539 20.77 6.38 -22.65
N THR A 540 20.50 6.85 -21.43
CA THR A 540 19.73 6.09 -20.42
C THR A 540 18.24 6.06 -20.76
N GLU A 541 17.70 7.18 -21.27
CA GLU A 541 16.35 7.30 -21.85
C GLU A 541 16.15 6.39 -23.09
N MET A 542 17.16 6.29 -23.97
CA MET A 542 17.10 5.45 -25.16
C MET A 542 17.16 3.94 -24.86
N SER A 543 17.74 3.54 -23.73
CA SER A 543 17.81 2.15 -23.28
C SER A 543 16.50 1.70 -22.61
N ASP A 544 16.01 2.45 -21.62
CA ASP A 544 14.79 2.09 -20.88
C ASP A 544 13.54 2.09 -21.76
N SER A 545 13.55 2.85 -22.85
CA SER A 545 12.45 2.87 -23.80
C SER A 545 12.31 1.60 -24.63
N LYS A 546 13.37 0.79 -24.74
CA LYS A 546 13.41 -0.41 -25.60
C LYS A 546 13.47 -1.71 -24.80
N TYR A 547 14.01 -1.65 -23.59
CA TYR A 547 14.37 -2.85 -22.83
C TYR A 547 13.51 -3.07 -21.59
N ILE A 548 13.22 -4.34 -21.33
CA ILE A 548 12.64 -4.84 -20.09
C ILE A 548 13.80 -5.15 -19.13
N ARG A 549 13.81 -4.52 -17.95
CA ARG A 549 14.78 -4.83 -16.89
C ARG A 549 14.25 -5.97 -16.02
N LEU A 550 15.01 -7.05 -15.92
CA LEU A 550 14.66 -8.27 -15.18
C LEU A 550 15.61 -8.48 -14.01
N SER A 551 15.06 -8.69 -12.81
CA SER A 551 15.82 -9.28 -11.71
C SER A 551 15.96 -10.78 -11.95
N ALA A 552 17.20 -11.29 -11.94
CA ALA A 552 17.49 -12.70 -12.10
C ALA A 552 16.80 -13.59 -11.04
N GLU A 553 16.50 -13.03 -9.87
CA GLU A 553 15.84 -13.73 -8.76
C GLU A 553 14.39 -14.13 -9.07
N LEU A 554 13.74 -13.49 -10.05
CA LEU A 554 12.36 -13.77 -10.45
C LEU A 554 12.23 -14.99 -11.39
N PHE A 555 13.34 -15.50 -11.92
CA PHE A 555 13.33 -16.50 -12.99
C PHE A 555 14.09 -17.77 -12.65
N ASP A 556 13.50 -18.90 -13.02
CA ASP A 556 14.21 -20.17 -12.96
C ASP A 556 15.34 -20.21 -14.01
N ARG A 557 16.42 -20.94 -13.69
CA ARG A 557 17.62 -20.98 -14.54
C ARG A 557 17.34 -21.49 -15.94
N GLU A 558 16.35 -22.37 -16.09
CA GLU A 558 15.98 -22.91 -17.39
C GLU A 558 15.36 -21.84 -18.29
N PHE A 559 14.51 -20.97 -17.73
CA PHE A 559 13.92 -19.86 -18.45
C PHE A 559 14.98 -18.81 -18.83
N ILE A 560 15.91 -18.48 -17.93
CA ILE A 560 17.02 -17.57 -18.27
C ILE A 560 17.86 -18.16 -19.42
N LYS A 561 18.22 -19.45 -19.33
CA LYS A 561 18.94 -20.13 -20.42
C LYS A 561 18.15 -20.11 -21.73
N PHE A 562 16.83 -20.30 -21.67
CA PHE A 562 15.95 -20.20 -22.82
C PHE A 562 16.00 -18.82 -23.48
N LEU A 563 15.93 -17.74 -22.69
CA LEU A 563 16.06 -16.37 -23.21
C LEU A 563 17.43 -16.14 -23.86
N SER A 564 18.52 -16.59 -23.23
CA SER A 564 19.86 -16.43 -23.78
C SER A 564 20.09 -17.25 -25.06
N MET A 565 19.48 -18.44 -25.19
CA MET A 565 19.54 -19.24 -26.43
C MET A 565 18.80 -18.58 -27.61
N HIS A 566 17.88 -17.67 -27.33
CA HIS A 566 17.19 -16.88 -28.35
C HIS A 566 17.87 -15.51 -28.57
N GLU A 567 19.10 -15.32 -28.07
CA GLU A 567 19.89 -14.08 -28.15
C GLU A 567 19.16 -12.84 -27.62
N LEU A 568 18.21 -13.04 -26.70
CA LEU A 568 17.34 -11.97 -26.22
C LEU A 568 17.93 -11.17 -25.05
N THR A 569 19.00 -11.66 -24.43
CA THR A 569 19.55 -11.10 -23.20
C THR A 569 20.85 -10.35 -23.47
N GLU A 570 20.86 -9.04 -23.22
CA GLU A 570 22.09 -8.27 -23.13
C GLU A 570 22.52 -8.10 -21.66
N PRO A 571 23.83 -8.11 -21.35
CA PRO A 571 24.31 -7.68 -20.03
C PRO A 571 24.07 -6.18 -19.88
N SER A 572 23.33 -5.77 -18.85
CA SER A 572 23.01 -4.36 -18.60
C SER A 572 24.29 -3.54 -18.33
N PHE A 573 24.56 -2.52 -19.15
CA PHE A 573 25.64 -1.55 -18.94
C PHE A 573 25.30 -0.56 -17.81
N HIS A 574 26.35 -0.24 -17.03
CA HIS A 574 26.46 0.74 -15.95
C HIS A 574 25.21 0.97 -15.08
N CYS A 575 25.12 0.22 -13.97
CA CYS A 575 24.73 0.90 -12.74
C CYS A 575 25.61 2.16 -12.64
N SER A 576 25.00 3.33 -12.37
CA SER A 576 25.74 4.39 -11.69
C SER A 576 26.56 3.72 -10.56
N PRO A 577 27.85 4.07 -10.39
CA PRO A 577 28.65 3.48 -9.32
C PRO A 577 27.79 3.61 -8.08
N GLU A 578 27.50 2.47 -7.45
CA GLU A 578 26.63 2.32 -6.28
C GLU A 578 26.19 3.69 -5.80
N SER A 579 24.95 4.09 -6.12
CA SER A 579 24.38 5.25 -5.44
C SER A 579 24.78 5.06 -3.98
N ARG A 580 25.32 6.10 -3.36
CA ARG A 580 25.70 6.05 -1.96
C ARG A 580 24.44 5.86 -1.09
N LEU A 581 23.64 4.81 -1.28
CA LEU A 581 23.47 3.82 -0.22
C LEU A 581 24.84 3.71 0.41
N GLY A 582 25.02 4.43 1.52
CA GLY A 582 26.29 4.49 2.21
C GLY A 582 26.84 3.07 2.32
N LYS A 583 28.16 2.97 2.37
CA LYS A 583 28.90 1.73 2.67
C LYS A 583 28.36 0.92 3.87
N SER A 584 27.35 1.41 4.58
CA SER A 584 26.44 0.71 5.49
C SER A 584 25.51 -0.34 4.87
N ALA A 585 25.42 -0.50 3.53
CA ALA A 585 24.55 -1.49 2.88
C ALA A 585 25.30 -2.62 2.14
N GLU A 586 26.64 -2.67 2.20
CA GLU A 586 27.30 -3.98 2.17
C GLU A 586 26.93 -4.66 3.47
N ILE A 587 25.95 -5.55 3.39
CA ILE A 587 25.72 -6.56 4.41
C ILE A 587 27.08 -7.25 4.61
N GLN A 588 27.80 -6.94 5.69
CA GLN A 588 28.82 -7.82 6.24
C GLN A 588 28.09 -9.14 6.53
N ARG A 589 28.08 -10.02 5.52
CA ARG A 589 27.53 -11.38 5.61
C ARG A 589 28.33 -12.25 6.58
N ASP A 590 29.44 -11.74 7.12
CA ASP A 590 30.42 -12.52 7.86
C ASP A 590 30.33 -12.39 9.40
N GLN A 591 29.33 -11.70 9.97
CA GLN A 591 29.21 -11.52 11.43
C GLN A 591 27.77 -11.57 11.97
N ILE A 592 26.83 -12.24 11.30
CA ILE A 592 25.52 -12.56 11.91
C ILE A 592 25.63 -13.95 12.53
N GLU A 593 25.90 -14.01 13.84
CA GLU A 593 25.68 -15.24 14.60
C GLU A 593 24.18 -15.59 14.53
N GLU A 594 23.87 -16.72 13.89
CA GLU A 594 22.54 -17.32 13.96
C GLU A 594 22.21 -17.62 15.44
N PRO A 595 21.09 -17.12 15.99
CA PRO A 595 20.63 -17.64 17.28
C PRO A 595 20.28 -19.12 17.10
N ASN A 596 21.01 -19.98 17.83
CA ASN A 596 20.82 -21.44 17.88
C ASN A 596 19.37 -21.80 18.22
N LEU A 597 18.52 -21.97 17.21
CA LEU A 597 17.22 -22.60 17.32
C LEU A 597 17.35 -24.04 16.83
N SER A 598 17.15 -24.97 17.77
CA SER A 598 17.27 -26.41 17.62
C SER A 598 16.60 -26.93 16.33
N LYS A 599 17.36 -27.70 15.55
CA LYS A 599 16.92 -28.44 14.36
C LYS A 599 15.67 -29.29 14.65
N SER A 600 14.50 -28.82 14.22
CA SER A 600 13.34 -29.67 13.96
C SER A 600 13.17 -29.86 12.44
N ARG A 601 12.79 -31.08 12.04
CA ARG A 601 12.80 -31.59 10.67
C ARG A 601 12.05 -30.69 9.68
N CYS A 602 12.75 -30.23 8.64
CA CYS A 602 12.18 -29.53 7.49
C CYS A 602 11.46 -30.56 6.58
N GLY A 603 10.13 -30.60 6.66
CA GLY A 603 9.27 -31.22 5.64
C GLY A 603 9.24 -30.39 4.36
N SER A 604 8.76 -30.99 3.25
CA SER A 604 8.79 -30.35 1.94
C SER A 604 7.96 -29.04 1.91
N VAL A 605 8.40 -28.05 1.13
CA VAL A 605 7.78 -26.71 1.01
C VAL A 605 6.29 -26.78 0.63
N THR A 606 5.85 -27.86 -0.04
CA THR A 606 4.45 -28.10 -0.38
C THR A 606 3.62 -28.60 0.80
N ASP A 607 4.20 -29.36 1.73
CA ASP A 607 3.50 -29.88 2.91
C ASP A 607 3.26 -28.75 3.92
N ASN A 608 4.24 -27.85 4.11
CA ASN A 608 4.10 -26.67 4.96
C ASN A 608 3.09 -25.65 4.42
N LEU A 609 2.91 -25.53 3.09
CA LEU A 609 1.92 -24.62 2.50
C LEU A 609 0.50 -25.16 2.64
N VAL A 610 0.29 -26.48 2.52
CA VAL A 610 -1.02 -27.11 2.76
C VAL A 610 -1.35 -27.09 4.25
N GLU A 611 -0.37 -27.31 5.12
CA GLU A 611 -0.54 -27.25 6.57
C GLU A 611 -0.73 -25.81 7.06
N VAL A 612 -0.05 -24.81 6.49
CA VAL A 612 -0.32 -23.39 6.78
C VAL A 612 -1.65 -22.94 6.17
N CYS A 613 -2.01 -23.35 4.96
CA CYS A 613 -3.33 -23.03 4.39
C CYS A 613 -4.47 -23.75 5.11
N SER A 614 -4.27 -24.99 5.56
CA SER A 614 -5.25 -25.71 6.39
C SER A 614 -5.30 -25.08 7.76
N THR A 615 -4.17 -24.78 8.40
CA THR A 615 -4.13 -24.10 9.70
C THR A 615 -4.72 -22.70 9.63
N VAL A 616 -4.47 -21.90 8.59
CA VAL A 616 -5.08 -20.58 8.40
C VAL A 616 -6.55 -20.69 8.03
N SER A 617 -6.95 -21.69 7.23
CA SER A 617 -8.35 -21.97 6.93
C SER A 617 -9.09 -22.46 8.18
N ASP A 618 -8.51 -23.35 8.96
CA ASP A 618 -9.05 -23.92 10.19
C ASP A 618 -9.08 -22.87 11.29
N ILE A 619 -8.06 -22.03 11.41
CA ILE A 619 -8.04 -20.84 12.28
C ILE A 619 -9.09 -19.83 11.81
N PHE A 620 -9.24 -19.55 10.52
CA PHE A 620 -10.25 -18.63 9.99
C PHE A 620 -11.67 -19.17 10.21
N VAL A 621 -11.86 -20.48 10.04
CA VAL A 621 -13.12 -21.19 10.24
C VAL A 621 -13.47 -21.28 11.74
N GLU A 622 -12.50 -21.57 12.61
CA GLU A 622 -12.64 -21.56 14.08
C GLU A 622 -12.86 -20.13 14.61
N ASN A 623 -12.22 -19.12 14.00
CA ASN A 623 -12.43 -17.70 14.27
C ASN A 623 -13.85 -17.26 13.99
N VAL A 624 -14.35 -17.57 12.79
CA VAL A 624 -15.73 -17.21 12.42
C VAL A 624 -16.72 -17.97 13.29
N SER A 625 -16.44 -19.23 13.66
CA SER A 625 -17.26 -19.97 14.63
C SER A 625 -17.29 -19.36 16.03
N ARG A 626 -16.18 -18.83 16.55
CA ARG A 626 -16.14 -18.19 17.88
C ARG A 626 -16.78 -16.80 17.87
N ILE A 627 -16.53 -15.99 16.84
CA ILE A 627 -17.19 -14.68 16.65
C ILE A 627 -18.71 -14.83 16.57
N LEU A 628 -19.19 -15.86 15.86
CA LEU A 628 -20.62 -16.17 15.79
C LEU A 628 -21.19 -16.67 17.14
N LYS A 629 -20.38 -17.32 17.99
CA LYS A 629 -20.78 -17.69 19.37
C LYS A 629 -20.75 -16.49 20.33
N ASP A 630 -19.83 -15.55 20.20
CA ASP A 630 -19.80 -14.36 21.06
C ASP A 630 -20.91 -13.37 20.70
N SER A 631 -21.32 -13.34 19.42
CA SER A 631 -22.49 -12.58 18.97
C SER A 631 -23.84 -13.07 19.54
N THR A 632 -23.89 -14.25 20.18
CA THR A 632 -25.10 -14.72 20.88
C THR A 632 -25.28 -14.09 22.26
N ASN A 633 -24.23 -13.48 22.85
CA ASN A 633 -24.32 -12.85 24.19
C ASN A 633 -24.67 -11.36 24.15
N VAL A 634 -24.82 -10.76 22.97
CA VAL A 634 -25.27 -9.35 22.82
C VAL A 634 -26.77 -9.27 22.43
N SER A 635 -27.46 -10.41 22.37
CA SER A 635 -28.90 -10.48 22.08
C SER A 635 -29.75 -10.54 23.37
N SER A 636 -29.77 -9.44 24.09
CA SER A 636 -30.90 -9.02 24.93
C SER A 636 -30.76 -7.51 25.04
N THR A 637 -31.46 -6.68 24.27
CA THR A 637 -32.91 -6.64 24.06
C THR A 637 -33.17 -5.68 22.90
N VAL A 638 -33.71 -6.13 21.78
CA VAL A 638 -34.69 -5.37 20.97
C VAL A 638 -35.48 -6.41 20.18
N ASP A 639 -36.74 -6.63 20.56
CA ASP A 639 -37.70 -7.45 19.82
C ASP A 639 -38.00 -6.83 18.46
N CYS A 640 -37.69 -7.55 17.38
CA CYS A 640 -38.20 -7.27 16.05
C CYS A 640 -39.43 -8.14 15.77
N SER A 641 -40.59 -7.70 16.25
CA SER A 641 -41.88 -8.24 15.80
C SER A 641 -42.99 -7.20 15.83
N SER A 642 -43.07 -6.37 14.79
CA SER A 642 -44.36 -5.97 14.21
C SER A 642 -44.12 -5.22 12.90
N SER A 643 -44.25 -5.95 11.79
CA SER A 643 -44.60 -5.39 10.49
C SER A 643 -45.98 -4.73 10.60
N ASN A 644 -46.03 -3.41 10.62
CA ASN A 644 -47.15 -2.63 10.11
C ASN A 644 -46.65 -1.24 9.77
N GLY A 645 -47.01 -0.77 8.57
CA GLY A 645 -46.51 0.46 7.98
C GLY A 645 -46.73 1.66 8.91
N ASN A 646 -45.61 2.27 9.30
CA ASN A 646 -45.40 3.67 9.65
C ASN A 646 -43.98 3.80 10.23
N ASP A 647 -42.99 4.09 9.37
CA ASP A 647 -41.65 4.49 9.80
C ASP A 647 -41.72 5.84 10.54
N PRO A 648 -41.30 5.94 11.81
CA PRO A 648 -41.17 7.20 12.51
C PRO A 648 -39.71 7.66 12.49
N VAL A 649 -39.13 7.90 11.31
CA VAL A 649 -37.83 8.60 11.17
C VAL A 649 -37.93 9.61 10.02
N LEU A 650 -38.88 10.53 10.14
CA LEU A 650 -38.94 11.75 9.33
C LEU A 650 -39.23 12.93 10.25
N ASN A 651 -38.30 13.21 11.19
CA ASN A 651 -38.19 14.55 11.76
C ASN A 651 -37.09 15.33 11.04
N ARG A 652 -37.42 15.71 9.80
CA ARG A 652 -36.97 16.96 9.16
C ARG A 652 -37.27 18.12 10.11
N LYS A 653 -36.32 18.52 10.95
CA LYS A 653 -36.20 19.87 11.57
C LYS A 653 -35.07 19.86 12.61
N ARG A 654 -33.82 19.94 12.15
CA ARG A 654 -32.68 20.48 12.94
C ARG A 654 -31.51 20.79 12.01
N LEU A 655 -31.70 21.75 11.12
CA LEU A 655 -30.61 22.42 10.38
C LEU A 655 -30.98 23.87 10.02
N GLN A 656 -31.88 24.48 10.82
CA GLN A 656 -32.10 25.93 10.81
C GLN A 656 -32.38 26.38 12.25
N THR A 657 -31.73 27.49 12.63
CA THR A 657 -31.55 28.14 13.95
C THR A 657 -30.42 27.53 14.79
N SER A 658 -29.38 28.25 15.23
CA SER A 658 -29.20 29.68 15.48
C SER A 658 -27.99 30.31 14.77
N THR A 659 -28.22 31.51 14.23
CA THR A 659 -27.25 32.53 13.87
C THR A 659 -26.30 32.89 15.02
N ASN A 660 -25.06 33.25 14.65
CA ASN A 660 -23.96 33.81 15.45
C ASN A 660 -23.08 32.79 16.19
N ASP A 661 -22.32 31.97 15.46
CA ASP A 661 -20.85 31.99 15.51
C ASP A 661 -20.24 31.06 14.44
N SER A 662 -19.04 31.42 13.99
CA SER A 662 -18.12 30.71 13.09
C SER A 662 -18.30 29.17 12.97
N GLY A 663 -18.76 28.70 11.81
CA GLY A 663 -18.96 27.28 11.53
C GLY A 663 -19.62 27.01 10.17
N SER A 664 -18.98 27.41 9.07
CA SER A 664 -19.40 26.97 7.73
C SER A 664 -18.86 25.56 7.47
N GLY A 665 -19.72 24.55 7.63
CA GLY A 665 -19.48 23.16 7.27
C GLY A 665 -19.38 22.92 5.76
N ILE A 666 -18.38 23.52 5.12
CA ILE A 666 -17.88 23.20 3.79
C ILE A 666 -16.37 23.08 3.98
N PHE A 667 -15.84 21.85 4.01
CA PHE A 667 -14.39 21.66 4.06
C PHE A 667 -13.76 22.36 2.85
N ALA A 668 -12.82 23.26 3.11
CA ALA A 668 -12.18 24.03 2.05
C ALA A 668 -11.31 23.09 1.20
N ASP A 669 -11.70 22.88 -0.06
CA ASP A 669 -10.77 22.45 -1.10
C ASP A 669 -9.53 23.35 -1.00
N GLY A 670 -8.34 22.75 -0.85
CA GLY A 670 -7.09 23.52 -0.65
C GLY A 670 -6.50 23.51 0.77
N ASP A 671 -7.15 22.93 1.79
CA ASP A 671 -6.58 22.91 3.15
C ASP A 671 -5.29 22.04 3.22
N PRO A 672 -4.11 22.63 3.51
CA PRO A 672 -2.86 21.88 3.60
C PRO A 672 -2.79 20.93 4.80
N LEU A 673 -3.65 21.07 5.80
CA LEU A 673 -3.76 20.13 6.91
C LEU A 673 -4.56 18.88 6.54
N LEU A 674 -5.47 18.98 5.57
CA LEU A 674 -6.17 17.84 4.99
C LEU A 674 -5.27 17.13 3.96
N SER A 675 -4.62 17.91 3.10
CA SER A 675 -3.74 17.43 2.04
C SER A 675 -2.37 18.12 2.13
N PRO A 676 -1.38 17.56 2.86
CA PRO A 676 -0.04 18.15 3.01
C PRO A 676 0.65 18.50 1.70
N TRP A 677 0.32 17.80 0.60
CA TRP A 677 0.81 18.15 -0.74
C TRP A 677 0.44 19.57 -1.18
N LEU A 678 -0.66 20.15 -0.68
CA LEU A 678 -1.11 21.51 -0.98
C LEU A 678 -0.41 22.60 -0.15
N ALA A 679 0.45 22.23 0.81
CA ALA A 679 1.18 23.19 1.63
C ALA A 679 2.11 24.09 0.78
N THR A 680 2.20 25.36 1.17
CA THR A 680 3.11 26.34 0.55
C THR A 680 4.56 26.07 0.93
N ASP A 681 5.50 26.53 0.10
CA ASP A 681 6.94 26.39 0.38
C ASP A 681 7.35 27.04 1.71
N GLU A 682 6.67 28.13 2.09
CA GLU A 682 6.88 28.79 3.38
C GLU A 682 6.51 27.89 4.56
N LEU A 683 5.39 27.18 4.46
CA LEU A 683 4.97 26.23 5.50
C LEU A 683 5.88 24.99 5.51
N LEU A 684 6.20 24.46 4.33
CA LEU A 684 7.03 23.27 4.18
C LEU A 684 8.47 23.48 4.66
N ARG A 685 9.07 24.66 4.43
CA ARG A 685 10.43 25.04 4.88
C ARG A 685 10.69 24.78 6.37
N ASN A 686 9.62 24.77 7.18
CA ASN A 686 9.67 24.59 8.62
C ASN A 686 9.40 23.15 9.08
N LEU A 687 9.18 22.21 8.15
CA LEU A 687 9.03 20.79 8.50
C LEU A 687 10.32 20.23 9.12
N PRO A 688 10.21 19.28 10.06
CA PRO A 688 11.36 18.55 10.55
C PRO A 688 12.01 17.73 9.43
N PRO A 689 13.27 17.26 9.62
CA PRO A 689 13.87 16.29 8.72
C PRO A 689 12.90 15.14 8.43
N THR A 690 12.66 14.86 7.16
CA THR A 690 11.57 13.97 6.74
C THR A 690 12.10 12.79 5.92
N SER A 691 11.88 11.56 6.36
CA SER A 691 12.13 10.36 5.57
C SER A 691 10.82 9.84 4.98
N VAL A 692 10.77 9.75 3.65
CA VAL A 692 9.64 9.15 2.93
C VAL A 692 10.07 7.78 2.41
N VAL A 693 9.31 6.74 2.77
CA VAL A 693 9.51 5.38 2.27
C VAL A 693 8.31 5.00 1.41
N ALA A 694 8.49 4.81 0.11
CA ALA A 694 7.42 4.47 -0.83
C ALA A 694 7.70 3.15 -1.55
N CYS A 695 6.71 2.59 -2.24
CA CYS A 695 6.89 1.38 -3.04
C CYS A 695 6.68 1.67 -4.52
N HIS A 696 7.50 1.05 -5.38
CA HIS A 696 7.38 1.22 -6.83
C HIS A 696 6.03 0.80 -7.39
N LEU A 697 5.40 -0.21 -6.79
CA LEU A 697 4.16 -0.80 -7.26
C LEU A 697 2.99 -0.47 -6.32
N ASP A 698 2.92 0.80 -5.92
CA ASP A 698 1.89 1.35 -5.04
C ASP A 698 1.06 2.41 -5.80
N PRO A 699 -0.28 2.34 -5.78
CA PRO A 699 -1.15 3.40 -6.26
C PRO A 699 -0.80 4.82 -5.76
N LEU A 700 -0.20 4.94 -4.58
CA LEU A 700 0.17 6.20 -3.93
C LEU A 700 1.63 6.61 -4.16
N LEU A 701 2.34 5.96 -5.10
CA LEU A 701 3.73 6.32 -5.42
C LEU A 701 3.84 7.79 -5.86
N ASP A 702 2.97 8.25 -6.75
CA ASP A 702 3.04 9.61 -7.30
C ASP A 702 2.81 10.67 -6.21
N ASP A 703 2.00 10.38 -5.18
CA ASP A 703 1.85 11.22 -3.98
C ASP A 703 3.20 11.41 -3.27
N SER A 704 3.95 10.31 -3.09
CA SER A 704 5.25 10.33 -2.41
C SER A 704 6.33 11.05 -3.23
N ILE A 705 6.43 10.77 -4.53
CA ILE A 705 7.39 11.43 -5.43
C ILE A 705 7.11 12.93 -5.49
N SER A 706 5.85 13.30 -5.72
CA SER A 706 5.47 14.72 -5.87
C SER A 706 5.68 15.49 -4.57
N PHE A 707 5.36 14.89 -3.41
CA PHE A 707 5.61 15.54 -2.12
C PHE A 707 7.12 15.72 -1.86
N CYS A 708 7.95 14.72 -2.16
CA CYS A 708 9.41 14.87 -2.03
C CYS A 708 9.98 15.95 -2.96
N LYS A 709 9.44 16.12 -4.17
CA LYS A 709 9.82 17.24 -5.05
C LYS A 709 9.52 18.60 -4.39
N LYS A 710 8.38 18.74 -3.72
CA LYS A 710 8.07 19.95 -2.92
C LYS A 710 8.99 20.14 -1.73
N LEU A 711 9.35 19.07 -1.00
CA LEU A 711 10.33 19.14 0.08
C LEU A 711 11.69 19.61 -0.41
N ARG A 712 12.14 19.14 -1.59
CA ARG A 712 13.38 19.60 -2.24
C ARG A 712 13.32 21.09 -2.58
N GLN A 713 12.24 21.55 -3.22
CA GLN A 713 12.05 22.96 -3.58
C GLN A 713 12.03 23.87 -2.35
N ALA A 714 11.37 23.41 -1.28
CA ALA A 714 11.35 24.08 0.00
C ALA A 714 12.65 23.90 0.82
N ASN A 715 13.70 23.27 0.29
CA ASN A 715 14.98 23.02 1.00
C ASN A 715 14.84 22.30 2.36
N VAL A 716 13.85 21.42 2.49
CA VAL A 716 13.67 20.59 3.69
C VAL A 716 14.66 19.41 3.64
N PRO A 717 15.43 19.12 4.71
CA PRO A 717 16.24 17.90 4.76
C PRO A 717 15.36 16.66 4.65
N HIS A 718 15.56 15.84 3.62
CA HIS A 718 14.72 14.66 3.43
C HIS A 718 15.43 13.50 2.74
N THR A 719 14.88 12.30 2.92
CA THR A 719 15.27 11.10 2.18
C THR A 719 14.06 10.50 1.49
N LEU A 720 14.27 9.89 0.32
CA LEU A 720 13.26 9.12 -0.39
C LEU A 720 13.79 7.71 -0.65
N ASP A 721 13.16 6.70 -0.06
CA ASP A 721 13.44 5.30 -0.31
C ASP A 721 12.34 4.67 -1.16
N LEU A 722 12.71 4.13 -2.32
CA LEU A 722 11.78 3.43 -3.21
C LEU A 722 12.01 1.92 -3.12
N ILE A 723 11.01 1.22 -2.59
CA ILE A 723 11.04 -0.23 -2.41
C ILE A 723 10.53 -0.91 -3.68
N GLU A 724 11.37 -1.75 -4.28
CA GLU A 724 11.02 -2.56 -5.45
C GLU A 724 10.13 -3.76 -5.05
N SER A 725 9.21 -4.15 -5.94
CA SER A 725 8.48 -5.44 -5.90
C SER A 725 7.61 -5.73 -4.66
N LEU A 726 7.31 -4.71 -3.85
CA LEU A 726 6.44 -4.83 -2.66
C LEU A 726 5.19 -3.94 -2.77
N PRO A 727 4.07 -4.35 -2.15
CA PRO A 727 2.81 -3.63 -2.19
C PRO A 727 2.73 -2.52 -1.14
N HIS A 728 1.70 -1.69 -1.28
CA HIS A 728 1.21 -0.89 -0.17
C HIS A 728 0.98 -1.76 1.08
N GLY A 729 1.27 -1.21 2.28
CA GLY A 729 1.02 -1.94 3.53
C GLY A 729 1.96 -3.13 3.79
N PHE A 730 3.11 -3.23 3.10
CA PHE A 730 4.05 -4.35 3.23
C PHE A 730 4.48 -4.66 4.68
N MET A 731 4.49 -3.67 5.57
CA MET A 731 4.91 -3.88 6.97
C MET A 731 4.01 -4.88 7.69
N ASN A 732 2.72 -4.91 7.35
CA ASN A 732 1.75 -5.87 7.90
C ASN A 732 2.00 -7.30 7.40
N LEU A 733 2.83 -7.48 6.37
CA LEU A 733 3.18 -8.77 5.78
C LEU A 733 4.54 -9.31 6.23
N MET A 734 5.27 -8.60 7.12
CA MET A 734 6.64 -8.96 7.53
C MET A 734 6.77 -10.37 8.17
N SER A 735 5.70 -10.86 8.78
CA SER A 735 5.66 -12.20 9.39
C SER A 735 5.63 -13.32 8.33
N PHE A 736 5.12 -13.02 7.13
CA PHE A 736 4.88 -13.99 6.06
C PHE A 736 5.85 -13.84 4.86
N SER A 737 6.48 -12.67 4.72
CA SER A 737 7.42 -12.38 3.64
C SER A 737 8.76 -11.87 4.19
N LYS A 738 9.85 -12.51 3.74
CA LYS A 738 11.22 -12.09 4.07
C LYS A 738 11.52 -10.72 3.48
N GLU A 739 11.07 -10.49 2.25
CA GLU A 739 11.22 -9.23 1.53
C GLU A 739 10.53 -8.10 2.30
N CYS A 740 9.29 -8.31 2.75
CA CYS A 740 8.58 -7.35 3.60
C CYS A 740 9.32 -7.08 4.91
N ARG A 741 9.92 -8.10 5.53
CA ARG A 741 10.71 -7.93 6.76
C ARG A 741 11.95 -7.07 6.57
N LEU A 742 12.68 -7.28 5.47
CA LEU A 742 13.85 -6.46 5.12
C LEU A 742 13.43 -5.00 4.85
N ALA A 743 12.31 -4.80 4.15
CA ALA A 743 11.75 -3.47 3.96
C ALA A 743 11.32 -2.80 5.28
N THR A 744 10.70 -3.53 6.21
CA THR A 744 10.36 -3.01 7.54
C THR A 744 11.62 -2.62 8.33
N GLN A 745 12.73 -3.35 8.17
CA GLN A 745 14.01 -2.98 8.77
C GLN A 745 14.60 -1.70 8.17
N LEU A 746 14.33 -1.38 6.89
CA LEU A 746 14.69 -0.09 6.31
C LEU A 746 13.91 1.05 6.99
N CYS A 747 12.60 0.91 7.17
CA CYS A 747 11.80 1.90 7.91
C CYS A 747 12.36 2.12 9.32
N LEU A 748 12.68 1.04 10.02
CA LEU A 748 13.29 1.08 11.34
C LEU A 748 14.65 1.80 11.34
N ARG A 749 15.50 1.59 10.32
CA ARG A 749 16.77 2.34 10.18
C ARG A 749 16.53 3.84 10.02
N ARG A 750 15.52 4.26 9.26
CA ARG A 750 15.15 5.69 9.13
C ARG A 750 14.70 6.30 10.44
N ILE A 751 14.02 5.53 11.29
CA ILE A 751 13.68 5.95 12.67
C ILE A 751 14.94 6.01 13.54
N LYS A 752 15.85 5.03 13.43
CA LYS A 752 17.13 5.01 14.18
C LYS A 752 18.06 6.16 13.83
N GLU A 753 18.02 6.70 12.63
CA GLU A 753 18.83 7.86 12.26
C GLU A 753 18.58 9.08 13.17
N THR A 754 17.40 9.19 13.78
CA THR A 754 17.09 10.21 14.79
C THR A 754 17.85 9.97 16.12
N LEU A 755 18.30 8.74 16.39
CA LEU A 755 19.11 8.39 17.57
C LEU A 755 20.60 8.70 17.38
N ILE A 756 21.06 8.87 16.13
CA ILE A 756 22.47 8.93 15.75
C ILE A 756 22.87 10.38 15.38
N SER A 757 22.05 11.38 15.70
CA SER A 757 22.46 12.78 15.49
C SER A 757 23.62 13.12 16.43
N GLU A 758 24.85 13.04 15.89
CA GLU A 758 26.09 13.54 16.50
C GLU A 758 26.09 15.06 16.65
#